data_AF-A0A8R2C7Q5-F1
#
_entry.id   AF-A0A8R2C7Q5-F1
#
_cell.length_a   1.000
_cell.length_b   1.000
_cell.length_c   1.000
_cell.angle_alpha   90.00
_cell.angle_beta   90.00
_cell.angle_gamma   90.00
#
_symmetry.space_group_name_H-M   'P 1'
#
loop_
_entity.id
_entity.type
_entity.pdbx_description
1 polymer ?
#
loop_
_entity_poly.entity_id
_entity_poly.type
_entity_poly.pdbx_seq_one_letter_code
_entity_poly.pdbx_strand_id
1 'polypeptide(L)'
;MRLVDSKKLLELQNNPSNIRNICIVAHVDHGKTTLADSLISSNGIISQRMSGKLRYMDSRPDEQQRGITMKSSSISLYHAMNQEEYLVNLIDSPGHIDFSSEVSTAVRLCDGAIVVVDVVEGVCPQTRLVLKQAYSENIRPVLVLNKIDRLIVEMQLTPLDAYVHLTQVLEQVNAVVGELFTTEVFENEEASMEKKEKEALNKEDNNFYDWTSALEEADDSHLYFSPDQGNVVFASAVDGWGFTTLTFAKLFSDKLGVKEEILKKVLWGDFYLNTKTKRFMKGAQEKAKKPLFVQVILDNLWNVYETVVMRHEKDKVPVICEKLGIKLTARDLRHTDSRVQLQSLMVQWLPLSHTILNMVCEKLPSPKEILPEKVERLMCSRIRDFDSFNIETQKLKEDFLACDSNENRPIIIFISKMFSFDKSALPENRPKALTSEEMALRREKARQLREELKQNNANINRQSEEKSPHEEQEKSAEDENEKEKVTFIAFARIFSGKVKKGDRVYVLGPKHDPSKILNCNIKIDTNKKLKDLQSDEHITCAEIKSLYILMGRELEDIDEAVAGNIIGIGGLEEHVLKTATLSSTVACPAFSEMQYSVVPILRVAIEPTNPSQLPQLVKGLKLLNQSDSCVQVLLQETGEHVLVTAGEVHLERCLEDLRTNYANIPITVSEPIVPFRETIVEPPKMDMANEEIASQNVDKSNTKLEDPIITIYTNNKQSKIKIRAKPIPIEITKLLDRSADLLKAISQHIKTLQTLSMNDKLDNKMEGLYLNGTKHKLSERMLKLIETFKEDLQSICSKLGPDWKDLVSQIWSVGPRNCGPNMLLNHTADYCTKYLHHEKEIREDPRFEYEGSFVNGFQLATLAGPLCDEPMMGVAFCIEQWTLEKSFSDDVSQTFGPLSGQIVSAVKEGCRKAFQVQPQRLMAAMYSCDIAVDQKVLGKLYAALGRRGGRVVGSDLQSGSASFRVQALLPVAESFKFALELRTHTSGLAAPQMLFSHWEVIDIDPFWRPCTEEEYLHWGEKYDGVNRAKAYMDSVRARKGLATDKQLVQHAEKQRTLSKNK
;
A
#
# COMPACT_ATOMS: atom_id res chain seq x y z
N MET A 1 -11.71 35.60 5.39
CA MET A 1 -11.83 35.19 6.81
C MET A 1 -12.45 33.82 6.80
N ARG A 2 -11.89 32.89 7.59
CA ARG A 2 -12.48 31.57 7.79
C ARG A 2 -13.89 31.74 8.36
N LEU A 3 -14.81 30.86 7.97
CA LEU A 3 -16.20 30.92 8.43
C LEU A 3 -16.36 30.52 9.90
N VAL A 4 -15.38 29.80 10.48
CA VAL A 4 -15.48 29.18 11.80
C VAL A 4 -14.19 29.37 12.60
N ASP A 5 -14.33 29.71 13.88
CA ASP A 5 -13.24 29.84 14.85
C ASP A 5 -12.79 28.48 15.41
N SER A 6 -11.53 28.36 15.82
CA SER A 6 -10.95 27.12 16.37
C SER A 6 -11.70 26.56 17.58
N LYS A 7 -12.28 27.44 18.42
CA LYS A 7 -13.12 27.03 19.56
C LYS A 7 -14.34 26.21 19.14
N LYS A 8 -14.94 26.57 18.01
CA LYS A 8 -16.13 25.87 17.51
C LYS A 8 -15.79 24.50 16.95
N LEU A 9 -14.60 24.35 16.34
CA LEU A 9 -14.10 23.05 15.89
C LEU A 9 -13.88 22.10 17.08
N LEU A 10 -13.33 22.61 18.18
CA LEU A 10 -13.17 21.84 19.44
C LEU A 10 -14.51 21.38 20.02
N GLU A 11 -15.53 22.24 20.03
CA GLU A 11 -16.88 21.85 20.48
C GLU A 11 -17.45 20.69 19.66
N LEU A 12 -17.26 20.73 18.33
CA LEU A 12 -17.73 19.68 17.43
C LEU A 12 -16.93 18.39 17.57
N GLN A 13 -15.64 18.48 17.87
CA GLN A 13 -14.80 17.31 18.12
C GLN A 13 -15.31 16.47 19.29
N ASN A 14 -15.87 17.10 20.31
CA ASN A 14 -16.41 16.42 21.50
C ASN A 14 -17.61 15.51 21.21
N ASN A 15 -18.26 15.64 20.04
CA ASN A 15 -19.38 14.79 19.65
C ASN A 15 -19.02 13.83 18.49
N PRO A 16 -18.59 12.59 18.79
CA PRO A 16 -18.20 11.62 17.76
C PRO A 16 -19.31 11.25 16.78
N SER A 17 -20.59 11.45 17.13
CA SER A 17 -21.71 11.18 16.22
C SER A 17 -21.71 12.11 15.00
N ASN A 18 -21.18 13.33 15.15
CA ASN A 18 -21.21 14.37 14.11
C ASN A 18 -19.88 14.48 13.35
N ILE A 19 -18.94 13.57 13.62
CA ILE A 19 -17.66 13.51 12.93
C ILE A 19 -17.80 12.58 11.71
N ARG A 20 -17.16 12.94 10.60
CA ARG A 20 -17.01 12.08 9.42
C ARG A 20 -15.56 12.09 8.96
N ASN A 21 -14.91 10.94 8.99
CA ASN A 21 -13.55 10.78 8.50
C ASN A 21 -13.59 10.23 7.07
N ILE A 22 -13.19 11.06 6.10
CA ILE A 22 -13.29 10.75 4.67
C ILE A 22 -11.93 10.84 3.99
N CYS A 23 -11.67 9.94 3.04
CA CYS A 23 -10.57 10.09 2.09
C CYS A 23 -11.11 10.30 0.68
N ILE A 24 -10.47 11.17 -0.11
CA ILE A 24 -10.73 11.22 -1.56
C ILE A 24 -9.71 10.33 -2.23
N VAL A 25 -10.19 9.38 -3.04
CA VAL A 25 -9.36 8.46 -3.78
C VAL A 25 -9.79 8.44 -5.24
N ALA A 26 -8.82 8.54 -6.14
CA ALA A 26 -9.07 8.65 -7.57
C ALA A 26 -7.85 8.20 -8.36
N HIS A 27 -8.06 7.94 -9.64
CA HIS A 27 -6.96 7.85 -10.59
C HIS A 27 -6.28 9.23 -10.78
N VAL A 28 -5.06 9.24 -11.33
CA VAL A 28 -4.35 10.46 -11.73
C VAL A 28 -5.26 11.28 -12.67
N ASP A 29 -5.25 12.59 -12.50
CA ASP A 29 -5.99 13.54 -13.35
C ASP A 29 -7.52 13.39 -13.42
N HIS A 30 -8.15 12.54 -12.61
CA HIS A 30 -9.62 12.48 -12.48
C HIS A 30 -10.25 13.71 -11.78
N GLY A 31 -9.45 14.72 -11.43
CA GLY A 31 -9.93 15.96 -10.80
C GLY A 31 -10.06 15.88 -9.27
N LYS A 32 -9.28 15.00 -8.63
CA LYS A 32 -9.21 14.87 -7.16
C LYS A 32 -8.86 16.19 -6.46
N THR A 33 -7.74 16.79 -6.84
CA THR A 33 -7.24 18.04 -6.24
C THR A 33 -8.17 19.22 -6.50
N THR A 34 -8.78 19.27 -7.70
CA THR A 34 -9.79 20.30 -8.02
C THR A 34 -11.06 20.17 -7.18
N LEU A 35 -11.47 18.93 -6.88
CA LEU A 35 -12.59 18.66 -5.99
C LEU A 35 -12.25 19.03 -4.54
N ALA A 36 -11.06 18.64 -4.06
CA ALA A 36 -10.57 19.01 -2.73
C ALA A 36 -10.52 20.54 -2.54
N ASP A 37 -9.95 21.28 -3.50
CA ASP A 37 -9.93 22.75 -3.46
C ASP A 37 -11.35 23.34 -3.39
N SER A 38 -12.31 22.75 -4.11
CA SER A 38 -13.71 23.19 -4.09
C SER A 38 -14.35 23.01 -2.71
N LEU A 39 -14.07 21.90 -2.02
CA LEU A 39 -14.52 21.67 -0.64
C LEU A 39 -13.89 22.64 0.37
N ILE A 40 -12.62 23.00 0.16
CA ILE A 40 -11.89 23.93 1.02
C ILE A 40 -12.39 25.37 0.82
N SER A 41 -12.74 25.73 -0.42
CA SER A 41 -13.26 27.05 -0.76
C SER A 41 -14.60 27.37 -0.09
N SER A 42 -15.45 26.37 0.13
CA SER A 42 -16.75 26.59 0.79
C SER A 42 -16.63 26.90 2.27
N ASN A 43 -15.54 26.48 2.90
CA ASN A 43 -15.22 26.78 4.30
C ASN A 43 -14.56 28.16 4.49
N GLY A 44 -14.38 28.93 3.42
CA GLY A 44 -13.81 30.29 3.47
C GLY A 44 -12.30 30.30 3.80
N ILE A 45 -11.65 29.14 3.74
CA ILE A 45 -10.19 28.99 3.89
C ILE A 45 -9.49 29.56 2.65
N ILE A 46 -10.05 29.29 1.46
CA ILE A 46 -9.59 29.81 0.18
C ILE A 46 -10.72 30.65 -0.44
N SER A 47 -10.37 31.71 -1.17
CA SER A 47 -11.36 32.45 -1.95
C SER A 47 -11.93 31.59 -3.09
N GLN A 48 -13.24 31.65 -3.34
CA GLN A 48 -13.90 30.88 -4.40
C GLN A 48 -13.28 31.04 -5.79
N ARG A 49 -12.72 32.22 -6.12
CA ARG A 49 -12.04 32.47 -7.41
C ARG A 49 -10.72 31.71 -7.60
N MET A 50 -10.07 31.35 -6.49
CA MET A 50 -8.82 30.59 -6.48
C MET A 50 -9.06 29.08 -6.34
N SER A 51 -10.32 28.67 -6.16
CA SER A 51 -10.72 27.27 -6.12
C SER A 51 -10.34 26.55 -7.43
N GLY A 52 -9.73 25.37 -7.30
CA GLY A 52 -9.33 24.52 -8.42
C GLY A 52 -8.04 24.96 -9.15
N LYS A 53 -7.47 26.12 -8.82
CA LYS A 53 -6.23 26.62 -9.43
C LYS A 53 -5.03 26.56 -8.49
N LEU A 54 -5.26 26.81 -7.20
CA LEU A 54 -4.18 26.98 -6.23
C LEU A 54 -3.62 25.64 -5.72
N ARG A 55 -4.40 24.55 -5.80
CA ARG A 55 -4.04 23.20 -5.30
C ARG A 55 -3.50 23.27 -3.87
N TYR A 56 -4.36 23.70 -2.95
CA TYR A 56 -3.94 24.06 -1.59
C TYR A 56 -3.32 22.90 -0.81
N MET A 57 -3.84 21.69 -1.03
CA MET A 57 -3.38 20.45 -0.38
C MET A 57 -2.00 20.00 -0.86
N ASP A 58 -1.60 20.40 -2.07
CA ASP A 58 -0.25 20.17 -2.62
C ASP A 58 0.69 21.22 -2.00
N SER A 59 1.22 20.91 -0.82
CA SER A 59 2.04 21.82 -0.03
C SER A 59 3.45 21.99 -0.59
N ARG A 60 3.97 20.95 -1.27
CA ARG A 60 5.36 20.93 -1.74
C ARG A 60 5.51 21.62 -3.11
N PRO A 61 6.68 22.24 -3.39
CA PRO A 61 6.92 22.88 -4.67
C PRO A 61 7.04 21.88 -5.83
N ASP A 62 7.57 20.68 -5.59
CA ASP A 62 7.69 19.60 -6.58
C ASP A 62 6.32 19.03 -6.99
N GLU A 63 5.39 18.90 -6.05
CA GLU A 63 3.98 18.52 -6.32
C GLU A 63 3.30 19.51 -7.25
N GLN A 64 3.46 20.82 -6.98
CA GLN A 64 2.88 21.89 -7.80
C GLN A 64 3.49 21.93 -9.20
N GLN A 65 4.81 21.72 -9.34
CA GLN A 65 5.49 21.69 -10.63
C GLN A 65 5.09 20.48 -11.48
N ARG A 66 5.05 19.29 -10.87
CA ARG A 66 4.70 18.04 -11.58
C ARG A 66 3.19 17.92 -11.82
N GLY A 67 2.40 18.65 -11.05
CA GLY A 67 0.95 18.62 -11.12
C GLY A 67 0.33 17.34 -10.56
N ILE A 68 1.05 16.60 -9.70
CA ILE A 68 0.57 15.37 -9.06
C ILE A 68 0.73 15.46 -7.54
N THR A 69 -0.30 15.03 -6.81
CA THR A 69 -0.24 14.90 -5.35
C THR A 69 0.68 13.72 -5.00
N MET A 70 1.69 13.95 -4.15
CA MET A 70 2.65 12.92 -3.74
C MET A 70 2.56 12.57 -2.26
N LYS A 71 2.18 13.53 -1.40
CA LYS A 71 1.98 13.36 0.04
C LYS A 71 0.51 13.44 0.41
N SER A 72 0.04 12.50 1.22
CA SER A 72 -1.29 12.61 1.85
C SER A 72 -1.33 13.80 2.81
N SER A 73 -2.35 14.64 2.67
CA SER A 73 -2.58 15.82 3.53
C SER A 73 -4.00 15.77 4.09
N SER A 74 -4.19 16.21 5.34
CA SER A 74 -5.52 16.22 5.96
C SER A 74 -5.97 17.64 6.35
N ILE A 75 -7.28 17.88 6.26
CA ILE A 75 -7.92 19.14 6.61
C ILE A 75 -9.27 18.86 7.29
N SER A 76 -9.60 19.61 8.35
CA SER A 76 -10.90 19.55 8.98
C SER A 76 -11.83 20.62 8.40
N LEU A 77 -13.01 20.20 7.94
CA LEU A 77 -14.02 21.04 7.30
C LEU A 77 -15.27 21.10 8.18
N TYR A 78 -15.87 22.28 8.27
CA TYR A 78 -17.16 22.48 8.93
C TYR A 78 -18.29 22.41 7.91
N HIS A 79 -19.39 21.76 8.28
CA HIS A 79 -20.59 21.73 7.45
C HIS A 79 -21.85 21.74 8.32
N ALA A 80 -22.85 22.53 7.93
CA ALA A 80 -24.12 22.60 8.63
C ALA A 80 -25.23 22.06 7.73
N MET A 81 -26.00 21.10 8.22
CA MET A 81 -27.07 20.43 7.50
C MET A 81 -28.30 20.28 8.41
N ASN A 82 -29.47 20.74 7.96
CA ASN A 82 -30.75 20.58 8.68
C ASN A 82 -30.71 20.98 10.18
N GLN A 83 -30.00 22.06 10.53
CA GLN A 83 -29.75 22.55 11.91
C GLN A 83 -28.73 21.75 12.75
N GLU A 84 -28.17 20.67 12.20
CA GLU A 84 -27.07 19.93 12.80
C GLU A 84 -25.73 20.39 12.22
N GLU A 85 -24.71 20.39 13.07
CA GLU A 85 -23.35 20.79 12.71
C GLU A 85 -22.44 19.57 12.68
N TYR A 86 -21.70 19.43 11.59
CA TYR A 86 -20.83 18.30 11.30
C TYR A 86 -19.37 18.74 11.14
N LEU A 87 -18.46 17.90 11.61
CA LEU A 87 -17.03 18.03 11.40
C LEU A 87 -16.57 16.94 10.42
N VAL A 88 -16.13 17.35 9.23
CA VAL A 88 -15.66 16.43 8.19
C VAL A 88 -14.14 16.51 8.11
N ASN A 89 -13.46 15.47 8.59
CA ASN A 89 -12.02 15.32 8.43
C ASN A 89 -11.74 14.74 7.06
N LEU A 90 -11.20 15.57 6.16
CA LEU A 90 -10.89 15.21 4.79
C LEU A 90 -9.40 14.88 4.65
N ILE A 91 -9.08 13.69 4.16
CA ILE A 91 -7.73 13.28 3.76
C ILE A 91 -7.65 13.25 2.24
N ASP A 92 -6.77 14.08 1.68
CA ASP A 92 -6.43 14.05 0.26
C ASP A 92 -5.32 13.03 0.03
N SER A 93 -5.59 11.98 -0.77
CA SER A 93 -4.65 10.89 -1.01
C SER A 93 -3.99 11.00 -2.39
N PRO A 94 -2.73 10.57 -2.57
CA PRO A 94 -2.06 10.69 -3.86
C PRO A 94 -2.73 9.83 -4.92
N GLY A 95 -2.79 10.37 -6.14
CA GLY A 95 -3.43 9.70 -7.26
C GLY A 95 -2.48 8.83 -8.08
N HIS A 96 -1.17 8.82 -7.83
CA HIS A 96 -0.20 8.06 -8.63
C HIS A 96 0.08 6.68 -8.03
N ILE A 97 0.28 5.67 -8.87
CA ILE A 97 0.41 4.27 -8.45
C ILE A 97 1.63 4.01 -7.54
N ASP A 98 2.77 4.65 -7.82
CA ASP A 98 3.98 4.55 -6.98
C ASP A 98 3.77 5.00 -5.52
N PHE A 99 2.74 5.80 -5.24
CA PHE A 99 2.37 6.27 -3.90
C PHE A 99 1.15 5.54 -3.33
N SER A 100 0.81 4.34 -3.85
CA SER A 100 -0.31 3.54 -3.35
C SER A 100 -0.21 3.22 -1.86
N SER A 101 1.00 3.16 -1.31
CA SER A 101 1.24 2.95 0.12
C SER A 101 0.64 4.07 0.96
N GLU A 102 0.67 5.30 0.46
CA GLU A 102 0.08 6.46 1.12
C GLU A 102 -1.45 6.43 1.05
N VAL A 103 -2.02 5.93 -0.06
CA VAL A 103 -3.46 5.69 -0.18
C VAL A 103 -3.92 4.67 0.86
N SER A 104 -3.22 3.53 1.01
CA SER A 104 -3.52 2.54 2.04
C SER A 104 -3.46 3.12 3.46
N THR A 105 -2.46 3.98 3.73
CA THR A 105 -2.33 4.64 5.05
C THR A 105 -3.49 5.60 5.35
N ALA A 106 -4.01 6.28 4.33
CA ALA A 106 -5.13 7.23 4.45
C ALA A 106 -6.46 6.49 4.62
N VAL A 107 -6.71 5.50 3.76
CA VAL A 107 -7.92 4.67 3.75
C VAL A 107 -8.14 4.04 5.13
N ARG A 108 -7.11 3.47 5.75
CA ARG A 108 -7.20 2.83 7.07
C ARG A 108 -7.62 3.75 8.22
N LEU A 109 -7.33 5.06 8.13
CA LEU A 109 -7.76 6.04 9.13
C LEU A 109 -9.21 6.50 8.92
N CYS A 110 -9.76 6.32 7.73
CA CYS A 110 -11.08 6.80 7.36
C CYS A 110 -12.20 5.76 7.60
N ASP A 111 -13.43 6.26 7.66
CA ASP A 111 -14.65 5.44 7.75
C ASP A 111 -15.45 5.46 6.44
N GLY A 112 -15.23 6.49 5.61
CA GLY A 112 -15.78 6.61 4.28
C GLY A 112 -14.75 7.02 3.23
N ALA A 113 -15.04 6.71 1.97
CA ALA A 113 -14.20 7.10 0.84
C ALA A 113 -15.02 7.77 -0.26
N ILE A 114 -14.48 8.82 -0.86
CA ILE A 114 -15.02 9.45 -2.06
C ILE A 114 -14.20 8.96 -3.25
N VAL A 115 -14.84 8.16 -4.12
CA VAL A 115 -14.23 7.61 -5.33
C VAL A 115 -14.56 8.54 -6.50
N VAL A 116 -13.53 9.17 -7.08
CA VAL A 116 -13.72 10.09 -8.22
C VAL A 116 -13.36 9.40 -9.53
N VAL A 117 -14.32 9.38 -10.45
CA VAL A 117 -14.19 8.77 -11.78
C VAL A 117 -14.44 9.82 -12.84
N ASP A 118 -13.50 9.99 -13.78
CA ASP A 118 -13.72 10.81 -14.98
C ASP A 118 -14.71 10.09 -15.90
N VAL A 119 -15.78 10.78 -16.28
CA VAL A 119 -16.80 10.20 -17.15
C VAL A 119 -16.26 9.93 -18.55
N VAL A 120 -15.25 10.65 -19.05
CA VAL A 120 -14.68 10.41 -20.40
C VAL A 120 -13.74 9.21 -20.41
N GLU A 121 -12.91 9.06 -19.38
CA GLU A 121 -11.92 7.97 -19.29
C GLU A 121 -12.53 6.67 -18.74
N GLY A 122 -13.59 6.79 -17.93
CA GLY A 122 -14.28 5.66 -17.32
C GLY A 122 -13.44 4.96 -16.24
N VAL A 123 -13.56 3.63 -16.17
CA VAL A 123 -12.91 2.83 -15.12
C VAL A 123 -11.48 2.43 -15.50
N CYS A 124 -10.53 3.18 -14.96
CA CYS A 124 -9.09 2.93 -15.09
C CYS A 124 -8.59 1.78 -14.17
N PRO A 125 -7.40 1.20 -14.43
CA PRO A 125 -6.83 0.12 -13.62
C PRO A 125 -6.65 0.53 -12.16
N GLN A 126 -6.21 1.76 -11.92
CA GLN A 126 -6.05 2.29 -10.56
C GLN A 126 -7.37 2.46 -9.83
N THR A 127 -8.46 2.82 -10.53
CA THR A 127 -9.80 2.88 -9.93
C THR A 127 -10.20 1.52 -9.37
N ARG A 128 -9.90 0.43 -10.09
CA ARG A 128 -10.11 -0.94 -9.60
C ARG A 128 -9.27 -1.24 -8.35
N LEU A 129 -8.01 -0.83 -8.36
CA LEU A 129 -7.11 -1.03 -7.21
C LEU A 129 -7.60 -0.29 -5.97
N VAL A 130 -8.01 0.96 -6.14
CA VAL A 130 -8.54 1.82 -5.08
C VAL A 130 -9.85 1.26 -4.52
N LEU A 131 -10.77 0.82 -5.37
CA LEU A 131 -12.01 0.17 -4.94
C LEU A 131 -11.71 -1.12 -4.17
N LYS A 132 -10.77 -1.94 -4.66
CA LYS A 132 -10.31 -3.14 -3.96
C LYS A 132 -9.71 -2.82 -2.58
N GLN A 133 -8.95 -1.74 -2.47
CA GLN A 133 -8.38 -1.29 -1.18
C GLN A 133 -9.47 -0.80 -0.22
N ALA A 134 -10.39 0.04 -0.67
CA ALA A 134 -11.50 0.54 0.14
C ALA A 134 -12.39 -0.61 0.63
N TYR A 135 -12.67 -1.57 -0.25
CA TYR A 135 -13.42 -2.78 0.07
C TYR A 135 -12.66 -3.66 1.08
N SER A 136 -11.36 -3.91 0.85
CA SER A 136 -10.53 -4.73 1.75
C SER A 136 -10.39 -4.17 3.17
N GLU A 137 -10.61 -2.87 3.36
CA GLU A 137 -10.56 -2.18 4.67
C GLU A 137 -11.97 -1.92 5.24
N ASN A 138 -13.02 -2.50 4.64
CA ASN A 138 -14.45 -2.36 5.00
C ASN A 138 -14.87 -0.89 5.18
N ILE A 139 -14.53 -0.05 4.19
CA ILE A 139 -14.89 1.36 4.15
C ILE A 139 -16.01 1.58 3.17
N ARG A 140 -17.00 2.38 3.56
CA ARG A 140 -18.14 2.70 2.70
C ARG A 140 -17.71 3.68 1.60
N PRO A 141 -17.72 3.29 0.31
CA PRO A 141 -17.37 4.21 -0.76
C PRO A 141 -18.61 4.96 -1.26
N VAL A 142 -18.39 6.17 -1.77
CA VAL A 142 -19.37 7.02 -2.43
C VAL A 142 -18.79 7.47 -3.77
N LEU A 143 -19.59 7.43 -4.84
CA LEU A 143 -19.11 7.67 -6.20
C LEU A 143 -19.35 9.11 -6.65
N VAL A 144 -18.32 9.74 -7.20
CA VAL A 144 -18.41 11.05 -7.88
C VAL A 144 -18.01 10.87 -9.33
N LEU A 145 -19.00 11.00 -10.22
CA LEU A 145 -18.79 11.06 -11.67
C LEU A 145 -18.43 12.50 -12.05
N ASN A 146 -17.15 12.72 -12.33
CA ASN A 146 -16.57 14.03 -12.58
C ASN A 146 -16.31 14.29 -14.08
N LYS A 147 -16.10 15.56 -14.43
CA LYS A 147 -15.80 16.05 -15.78
C LYS A 147 -16.91 15.85 -16.81
N ILE A 148 -18.17 15.93 -16.36
CA ILE A 148 -19.34 15.86 -17.26
C ILE A 148 -19.31 16.99 -18.30
N ASP A 149 -18.69 18.12 -17.98
CA ASP A 149 -18.46 19.23 -18.91
C ASP A 149 -17.74 18.81 -20.20
N ARG A 150 -16.83 17.81 -20.13
CA ARG A 150 -16.13 17.30 -21.31
C ARG A 150 -17.05 16.56 -22.28
N LEU A 151 -18.10 15.89 -21.79
CA LEU A 151 -19.11 15.28 -22.66
C LEU A 151 -19.85 16.33 -23.49
N ILE A 152 -20.08 17.50 -22.90
CA ILE A 152 -20.79 18.62 -23.52
C ILE A 152 -19.84 19.38 -24.46
N VAL A 153 -18.64 19.71 -23.99
CA VAL A 153 -17.74 20.64 -24.66
C VAL A 153 -16.80 19.96 -25.65
N GLU A 154 -16.18 18.85 -25.25
CA GLU A 154 -15.17 18.15 -26.05
C GLU A 154 -15.81 17.13 -26.98
N MET A 155 -16.66 16.24 -26.45
CA MET A 155 -17.30 15.19 -27.23
C MET A 155 -18.57 15.64 -27.97
N GLN A 156 -19.16 16.77 -27.55
CA GLN A 156 -20.38 17.34 -28.15
C GLN A 156 -21.53 16.32 -28.30
N LEU A 157 -21.69 15.45 -27.29
CA LEU A 157 -22.74 14.44 -27.29
C LEU A 157 -24.12 15.06 -27.10
N THR A 158 -25.15 14.40 -27.63
CA THR A 158 -26.53 14.79 -27.31
C THR A 158 -26.86 14.41 -25.85
N PRO A 159 -27.83 15.07 -25.19
CA PRO A 159 -28.22 14.74 -23.83
C PRO A 159 -28.65 13.27 -23.64
N LEU A 160 -29.20 12.65 -24.69
CA LEU A 160 -29.59 11.24 -24.66
C LEU A 160 -28.37 10.31 -24.70
N ASP A 161 -27.43 10.58 -25.61
CA ASP A 161 -26.21 9.79 -25.73
C ASP A 161 -25.34 9.91 -24.47
N ALA A 162 -25.28 11.12 -23.89
CA ALA A 162 -24.59 11.35 -22.62
C ALA A 162 -25.21 10.56 -21.46
N TYR A 163 -26.55 10.42 -21.41
CA TYR A 163 -27.21 9.58 -20.41
C TYR A 163 -26.86 8.09 -20.56
N VAL A 164 -26.85 7.59 -21.80
CA VAL A 164 -26.43 6.21 -22.09
C VAL A 164 -24.98 6.01 -21.66
N HIS A 165 -24.09 6.94 -21.98
CA HIS A 165 -22.69 6.92 -21.59
C HIS A 165 -22.52 6.90 -20.05
N LEU A 166 -23.21 7.78 -19.33
CA LEU A 166 -23.17 7.83 -17.86
C LEU A 166 -23.65 6.50 -17.23
N THR A 167 -24.67 5.88 -17.82
CA THR A 167 -25.18 4.59 -17.37
C THR A 167 -24.15 3.48 -17.58
N GLN A 168 -23.48 3.44 -18.73
CA GLN A 168 -22.41 2.49 -19.01
C GLN A 168 -21.22 2.63 -18.06
N VAL A 169 -20.80 3.86 -17.76
CA VAL A 169 -19.70 4.09 -16.79
C VAL A 169 -20.09 3.59 -15.40
N LEU A 170 -21.34 3.83 -14.98
CA LEU A 170 -21.85 3.34 -13.69
C LEU A 170 -21.92 1.81 -13.64
N GLU A 171 -22.38 1.17 -14.71
CA GLU A 171 -22.37 -0.30 -14.84
C GLU A 171 -20.96 -0.88 -14.76
N GLN A 172 -19.97 -0.24 -15.39
CA GLN A 172 -18.58 -0.66 -15.31
C GLN A 172 -18.03 -0.58 -13.88
N VAL A 173 -18.36 0.48 -13.12
CA VAL A 173 -17.94 0.60 -11.72
C VAL A 173 -18.61 -0.50 -10.88
N ASN A 174 -19.91 -0.70 -11.05
CA ASN A 174 -20.65 -1.74 -10.33
C ASN A 174 -20.19 -3.15 -10.69
N ALA A 175 -19.75 -3.41 -11.92
CA ALA A 175 -19.16 -4.69 -12.31
C ALA A 175 -17.89 -5.00 -11.52
N VAL A 176 -17.04 -4.00 -11.28
CA VAL A 176 -15.83 -4.15 -10.46
C VAL A 176 -16.19 -4.41 -9.00
N VAL A 177 -17.17 -3.69 -8.46
CA VAL A 177 -17.63 -3.92 -7.08
C VAL A 177 -18.29 -5.28 -6.92
N GLY A 178 -19.09 -5.71 -7.91
CA GLY A 178 -19.68 -7.04 -7.96
C GLY A 178 -18.65 -8.15 -8.01
N GLU A 179 -17.56 -7.99 -8.76
CA GLU A 179 -16.42 -8.93 -8.78
C GLU A 179 -15.76 -9.06 -7.39
N LEU A 180 -15.62 -7.94 -6.66
CA LEU A 180 -15.07 -7.96 -5.31
C LEU A 180 -16.02 -8.63 -4.31
N PHE A 181 -17.31 -8.35 -4.42
CA PHE A 181 -18.35 -8.93 -3.57
C PHE A 181 -18.47 -10.43 -3.75
N THR A 182 -18.56 -10.89 -5.00
CA THR A 182 -18.66 -12.33 -5.29
C THR A 182 -17.45 -13.05 -4.71
N THR A 183 -16.24 -12.50 -4.89
CA THR A 183 -15.02 -13.07 -4.31
C THR A 183 -15.13 -13.23 -2.79
N GLU A 184 -15.62 -12.22 -2.07
CA GLU A 184 -15.76 -12.30 -0.61
C GLU A 184 -16.90 -13.23 -0.17
N VAL A 185 -18.04 -13.21 -0.85
CA VAL A 185 -19.15 -14.13 -0.56
C VAL A 185 -18.68 -15.57 -0.72
N PHE A 186 -17.93 -15.88 -1.78
CA PHE A 186 -17.31 -17.21 -1.94
C PHE A 186 -16.37 -17.54 -0.77
N GLU A 187 -15.48 -16.62 -0.36
CA GLU A 187 -14.56 -16.83 0.78
C GLU A 187 -15.33 -17.04 2.11
N ASN A 188 -16.40 -16.28 2.34
CA ASN A 188 -17.21 -16.35 3.57
C ASN A 188 -18.12 -17.58 3.60
N GLU A 189 -18.69 -17.97 2.45
CA GLU A 189 -19.52 -19.16 2.33
C GLU A 189 -18.70 -20.43 2.51
N GLU A 190 -17.51 -20.51 1.90
CA GLU A 190 -16.52 -21.55 2.19
C GLU A 190 -16.30 -21.66 3.70
N ALA A 191 -16.04 -20.54 4.38
CA ALA A 191 -15.85 -20.52 5.82
C ALA A 191 -17.10 -20.89 6.66
N SER A 192 -18.31 -20.64 6.13
CA SER A 192 -19.60 -20.86 6.82
C SER A 192 -20.16 -22.27 6.63
N MET A 193 -19.98 -22.86 5.44
CA MET A 193 -20.29 -24.25 5.12
C MET A 193 -19.53 -25.17 6.07
N GLU A 194 -18.27 -24.85 6.34
CA GLU A 194 -17.44 -25.58 7.29
C GLU A 194 -17.88 -25.44 8.77
N LYS A 195 -18.64 -24.40 9.14
CA LYS A 195 -19.24 -24.29 10.48
C LYS A 195 -20.48 -25.16 10.58
N LYS A 196 -21.31 -25.16 9.52
CA LYS A 196 -22.52 -25.99 9.44
C LYS A 196 -22.21 -27.48 9.35
N GLU A 197 -21.15 -27.90 8.65
CA GLU A 197 -20.69 -29.29 8.62
C GLU A 197 -20.25 -29.81 10.00
N LYS A 198 -19.69 -28.94 10.86
CA LYS A 198 -19.34 -29.30 12.24
C LYS A 198 -20.56 -29.49 13.15
N GLU A 199 -21.67 -28.80 12.87
CA GLU A 199 -22.95 -28.98 13.57
C GLU A 199 -23.81 -30.10 12.97
N ALA A 200 -23.59 -30.45 11.69
CA ALA A 200 -24.38 -31.40 10.91
C ALA A 200 -23.92 -32.87 10.99
N LEU A 201 -23.02 -33.23 11.92
CA LEU A 201 -22.68 -34.63 12.25
C LEU A 201 -23.88 -35.49 12.73
N ASN A 202 -25.13 -35.02 12.61
CA ASN A 202 -26.34 -35.75 12.99
C ASN A 202 -27.53 -35.66 12.01
N LYS A 203 -27.39 -35.13 10.78
CA LYS A 203 -28.49 -35.23 9.79
C LYS A 203 -27.99 -35.44 8.36
N GLU A 204 -28.29 -36.62 7.83
CA GLU A 204 -28.18 -36.96 6.41
C GLU A 204 -29.27 -36.21 5.63
N ASP A 205 -28.97 -35.03 5.12
CA ASP A 205 -29.71 -34.43 4.01
C ASP A 205 -28.70 -33.89 3.00
N ASN A 206 -28.39 -34.70 1.99
CA ASN A 206 -27.64 -34.31 0.80
C ASN A 206 -28.55 -33.47 -0.10
N ASN A 207 -28.76 -32.20 0.24
CA ASN A 207 -29.26 -31.23 -0.71
C ASN A 207 -28.07 -30.64 -1.47
N PHE A 208 -28.12 -30.77 -2.79
CA PHE A 208 -27.24 -30.10 -3.74
C PHE A 208 -27.36 -28.59 -3.54
N TYR A 209 -26.37 -27.98 -2.89
CA TYR A 209 -26.35 -26.55 -2.58
C TYR A 209 -26.04 -25.75 -3.86
N ASP A 210 -26.95 -24.85 -4.21
CA ASP A 210 -26.81 -23.93 -5.33
C ASP A 210 -26.17 -22.62 -4.82
N TRP A 211 -24.93 -22.33 -5.24
CA TRP A 211 -24.21 -21.09 -4.93
C TRP A 211 -25.00 -19.83 -5.29
N THR A 212 -25.97 -19.96 -6.20
CA THR A 212 -26.90 -18.89 -6.58
C THR A 212 -27.79 -18.47 -5.41
N SER A 213 -28.19 -19.41 -4.53
CA SER A 213 -29.11 -19.13 -3.41
C SER A 213 -28.49 -18.25 -2.33
N ALA A 214 -27.18 -18.39 -2.09
CA ALA A 214 -26.53 -17.71 -0.98
C ALA A 214 -26.07 -16.28 -1.37
N LEU A 215 -25.81 -16.05 -2.66
CA LEU A 215 -25.79 -14.72 -3.28
C LEU A 215 -27.15 -14.01 -3.22
N GLU A 216 -28.27 -14.75 -3.26
CA GLU A 216 -29.63 -14.20 -3.12
C GLU A 216 -30.01 -13.88 -1.66
N GLU A 217 -29.36 -14.51 -0.67
CA GLU A 217 -29.58 -14.28 0.78
C GLU A 217 -28.71 -13.14 1.36
N ALA A 218 -27.58 -12.81 0.72
CA ALA A 218 -26.68 -11.75 1.18
C ALA A 218 -27.23 -10.35 0.86
N ASP A 219 -27.36 -9.48 1.88
CA ASP A 219 -27.83 -8.09 1.71
C ASP A 219 -26.76 -7.22 1.00
N ASP A 220 -26.89 -7.09 -0.31
CA ASP A 220 -26.02 -6.33 -1.20
C ASP A 220 -26.47 -4.87 -1.40
N SER A 221 -27.58 -4.48 -0.77
CA SER A 221 -28.32 -3.26 -1.09
C SER A 221 -27.52 -1.98 -0.85
N HIS A 222 -26.51 -2.02 0.02
CA HIS A 222 -25.65 -0.89 0.36
C HIS A 222 -24.33 -0.81 -0.39
N LEU A 223 -24.01 -1.85 -1.18
CA LEU A 223 -22.71 -1.96 -1.84
C LEU A 223 -22.70 -1.30 -3.22
N TYR A 224 -23.77 -1.46 -4.00
CA TYR A 224 -23.82 -0.96 -5.36
C TYR A 224 -24.06 0.54 -5.46
N PHE A 225 -23.42 1.17 -6.44
CA PHE A 225 -23.63 2.58 -6.74
C PHE A 225 -24.92 2.74 -7.55
N SER A 226 -25.88 3.47 -7.00
CA SER A 226 -27.18 3.70 -7.60
C SER A 226 -27.63 5.14 -7.35
N PRO A 227 -27.83 5.97 -8.40
CA PRO A 227 -28.22 7.37 -8.22
C PRO A 227 -29.55 7.51 -7.47
N ASP A 228 -30.45 6.52 -7.53
CA ASP A 228 -31.70 6.48 -6.77
C ASP A 228 -31.48 6.48 -5.25
N GLN A 229 -30.43 5.79 -4.80
CA GLN A 229 -30.06 5.75 -3.38
C GLN A 229 -29.38 7.05 -2.95
N GLY A 230 -28.90 7.86 -3.89
CA GLY A 230 -28.18 9.10 -3.60
C GLY A 230 -26.74 8.88 -3.13
N ASN A 231 -26.10 7.76 -3.51
CA ASN A 231 -24.66 7.50 -3.31
C ASN A 231 -23.80 7.84 -4.54
N VAL A 232 -24.39 8.45 -5.57
CA VAL A 232 -23.71 8.93 -6.78
C VAL A 232 -23.90 10.43 -6.96
N VAL A 233 -22.81 11.18 -7.13
CA VAL A 233 -22.81 12.61 -7.52
C VAL A 233 -22.45 12.73 -9.00
N PHE A 234 -23.17 13.58 -9.71
CA PHE A 234 -22.80 14.06 -11.03
C PHE A 234 -22.15 15.44 -10.86
N ALA A 235 -20.90 15.59 -11.27
CA ALA A 235 -20.11 16.78 -10.99
C ALA A 235 -19.26 17.25 -12.18
N SER A 236 -18.98 18.55 -12.16
CA SER A 236 -17.85 19.17 -12.85
C SER A 236 -17.07 20.01 -11.83
N ALA A 237 -15.95 19.46 -11.35
CA ALA A 237 -15.08 20.17 -10.40
C ALA A 237 -14.43 21.41 -11.01
N VAL A 238 -14.21 21.44 -12.33
CA VAL A 238 -13.61 22.58 -13.04
C VAL A 238 -14.55 23.78 -13.06
N ASP A 239 -15.82 23.54 -13.39
CA ASP A 239 -16.86 24.58 -13.43
C ASP A 239 -17.53 24.80 -12.06
N GLY A 240 -17.14 24.03 -11.03
CA GLY A 240 -17.53 24.23 -9.64
C GLY A 240 -18.96 23.82 -9.28
N TRP A 241 -19.59 22.93 -10.07
CA TRP A 241 -20.94 22.46 -9.79
C TRP A 241 -21.04 20.95 -9.62
N GLY A 242 -22.02 20.53 -8.85
CA GLY A 242 -22.35 19.12 -8.64
C GLY A 242 -23.79 18.98 -8.17
N PHE A 243 -24.39 17.83 -8.46
CA PHE A 243 -25.74 17.52 -8.03
C PHE A 243 -25.94 16.03 -7.81
N THR A 244 -26.95 15.75 -7.00
CA THR A 244 -27.52 14.42 -6.82
C THR A 244 -28.96 14.40 -7.35
N THR A 245 -29.50 13.22 -7.60
CA THR A 245 -30.93 13.04 -7.91
C THR A 245 -31.82 13.66 -6.82
N LEU A 246 -31.39 13.60 -5.56
CA LEU A 246 -32.04 14.22 -4.40
C LEU A 246 -32.16 15.74 -4.54
N THR A 247 -31.11 16.39 -5.05
CA THR A 247 -31.08 17.86 -5.22
C THR A 247 -32.20 18.30 -6.18
N PHE A 248 -32.33 17.60 -7.31
CA PHE A 248 -33.37 17.87 -8.29
C PHE A 248 -34.75 17.37 -7.86
N ALA A 249 -34.85 16.28 -7.10
CA ALA A 249 -36.11 15.84 -6.51
C ALA A 249 -36.71 16.93 -5.62
N LYS A 250 -35.90 17.61 -4.80
CA LYS A 250 -36.33 18.76 -3.99
C LYS A 250 -36.75 19.96 -4.86
N LEU A 251 -35.92 20.35 -5.82
CA LEU A 251 -36.20 21.48 -6.72
C LEU A 251 -37.47 21.30 -7.57
N PHE A 252 -37.75 20.07 -8.01
CA PHE A 252 -38.89 19.76 -8.87
C PHE A 252 -40.13 19.27 -8.13
N SER A 253 -40.01 18.84 -6.86
CA SER A 253 -41.16 18.53 -6.00
C SER A 253 -42.14 19.71 -5.95
N ASP A 254 -41.61 20.91 -5.72
CA ASP A 254 -42.42 22.14 -5.61
C ASP A 254 -43.03 22.55 -6.97
N LYS A 255 -42.29 22.36 -8.06
CA LYS A 255 -42.74 22.72 -9.42
C LYS A 255 -43.77 21.76 -10.01
N LEU A 256 -43.62 20.45 -9.73
CA LEU A 256 -44.47 19.40 -10.28
C LEU A 256 -45.63 19.02 -9.34
N GLY A 257 -45.56 19.41 -8.06
CA GLY A 257 -46.55 19.04 -7.03
C GLY A 257 -46.53 17.55 -6.68
N VAL A 258 -45.40 16.87 -6.86
CA VAL A 258 -45.20 15.44 -6.61
C VAL A 258 -44.28 15.27 -5.40
N LYS A 259 -44.59 14.32 -4.51
CA LYS A 259 -43.76 14.02 -3.34
C LYS A 259 -42.31 13.67 -3.73
N GLU A 260 -41.36 14.19 -2.96
CA GLU A 260 -39.92 13.99 -3.16
C GLU A 260 -39.55 12.49 -3.28
N GLU A 261 -40.10 11.63 -2.41
CA GLU A 261 -39.80 10.18 -2.39
C GLU A 261 -40.14 9.46 -3.71
N ILE A 262 -41.22 9.86 -4.38
CA ILE A 262 -41.62 9.26 -5.66
C ILE A 262 -40.67 9.73 -6.76
N LEU A 263 -40.31 11.01 -6.75
CA LEU A 263 -39.36 11.57 -7.70
C LEU A 263 -37.98 10.93 -7.55
N LYS A 264 -37.52 10.63 -6.33
CA LYS A 264 -36.24 9.95 -6.09
C LYS A 264 -36.11 8.65 -6.88
N LYS A 265 -37.16 7.82 -6.90
CA LYS A 265 -37.17 6.50 -7.56
C LYS A 265 -37.40 6.55 -9.07
N VAL A 266 -37.90 7.67 -9.58
CA VAL A 266 -38.38 7.79 -10.97
C VAL A 266 -37.47 8.69 -11.80
N LEU A 267 -36.67 9.54 -11.16
CA LEU A 267 -35.74 10.45 -11.85
C LEU A 267 -34.62 9.71 -12.56
N TRP A 268 -34.13 8.60 -12.03
CA TRP A 268 -33.13 7.76 -12.66
C TRP A 268 -33.76 6.46 -13.19
N GLY A 269 -33.23 5.95 -14.31
CA GLY A 269 -33.75 4.77 -14.99
C GLY A 269 -34.69 5.08 -16.16
N ASP A 270 -35.29 4.02 -16.72
CA ASP A 270 -36.10 4.08 -17.94
C ASP A 270 -37.56 4.50 -17.68
N PHE A 271 -37.73 5.66 -17.05
CA PHE A 271 -39.02 6.30 -16.81
C PHE A 271 -39.20 7.52 -17.69
N TYR A 272 -40.44 7.78 -18.10
CA TYR A 272 -40.81 9.02 -18.77
C TYR A 272 -42.12 9.57 -18.23
N LEU A 273 -42.27 10.90 -18.30
CA LEU A 273 -43.51 11.58 -17.96
C LEU A 273 -44.42 11.63 -19.19
N ASN A 274 -45.63 11.08 -19.07
CA ASN A 274 -46.65 11.30 -20.09
C ASN A 274 -47.33 12.65 -19.86
N THR A 275 -47.06 13.62 -20.73
CA THR A 275 -47.61 14.98 -20.65
C THR A 275 -49.14 15.02 -20.68
N LYS A 276 -49.81 14.01 -21.25
CA LYS A 276 -51.29 13.95 -21.28
C LYS A 276 -51.89 13.49 -19.95
N THR A 277 -51.28 12.50 -19.29
CA THR A 277 -51.84 11.88 -18.08
C THR A 277 -51.15 12.34 -16.80
N LYS A 278 -50.05 13.09 -16.90
CA LYS A 278 -49.16 13.48 -15.79
C LYS A 278 -48.76 12.30 -14.89
N ARG A 279 -48.71 11.09 -15.46
CA ARG A 279 -48.25 9.87 -14.78
C ARG A 279 -46.89 9.46 -15.33
N PHE A 280 -46.07 8.92 -14.45
CA PHE A 280 -44.80 8.29 -14.79
C PHE A 280 -45.06 6.88 -15.33
N MET A 281 -44.42 6.53 -16.44
CA MET A 281 -44.49 5.20 -17.04
C MET A 281 -43.09 4.67 -17.31
N LYS A 282 -42.91 3.35 -17.19
CA LYS A 282 -41.69 2.63 -17.56
C LYS A 282 -41.67 2.35 -19.07
N GLY A 283 -40.49 2.16 -19.66
CA GLY A 283 -40.32 1.83 -21.09
C GLY A 283 -40.21 3.07 -21.96
N ALA A 284 -39.32 4.00 -21.62
CA ALA A 284 -39.08 5.18 -22.46
C ALA A 284 -38.32 4.77 -23.72
N GLN A 285 -37.29 3.93 -23.59
CA GLN A 285 -36.49 3.43 -24.70
C GLN A 285 -37.32 2.64 -25.72
N GLU A 286 -38.14 1.69 -25.26
CA GLU A 286 -39.03 0.89 -26.13
C GLU A 286 -40.01 1.75 -26.94
N LYS A 287 -40.41 2.89 -26.38
CA LYS A 287 -41.36 3.83 -27.00
C LYS A 287 -40.67 5.01 -27.70
N ALA A 288 -39.34 4.95 -27.88
CA ALA A 288 -38.51 6.01 -28.45
C ALA A 288 -38.74 7.39 -27.79
N LYS A 289 -39.00 7.40 -26.48
CA LYS A 289 -39.17 8.61 -25.67
C LYS A 289 -37.91 8.88 -24.86
N LYS A 290 -37.62 10.15 -24.65
CA LYS A 290 -36.52 10.58 -23.78
C LYS A 290 -36.80 10.16 -22.32
N PRO A 291 -35.83 9.59 -21.60
CA PRO A 291 -35.92 9.36 -20.15
C PRO A 291 -36.15 10.66 -19.37
N LEU A 292 -36.73 10.56 -18.17
CA LEU A 292 -37.06 11.70 -17.32
C LEU A 292 -35.81 12.47 -16.90
N PHE A 293 -34.73 11.77 -16.58
CA PHE A 293 -33.42 12.37 -16.29
C PHE A 293 -32.96 13.31 -17.40
N VAL A 294 -33.08 12.87 -18.66
CA VAL A 294 -32.67 13.66 -19.83
C VAL A 294 -33.57 14.89 -19.99
N GLN A 295 -34.90 14.70 -19.91
CA GLN A 295 -35.87 15.79 -20.13
C GLN A 295 -35.75 16.91 -19.08
N VAL A 296 -35.50 16.54 -17.83
CA VAL A 296 -35.61 17.46 -16.68
C VAL A 296 -34.25 18.02 -16.26
N ILE A 297 -33.18 17.23 -16.36
CA ILE A 297 -31.86 17.59 -15.85
C ILE A 297 -30.90 17.91 -17.00
N LEU A 298 -30.60 16.94 -17.86
CA LEU A 298 -29.55 17.11 -18.88
C LEU A 298 -29.92 18.13 -19.95
N ASP A 299 -31.17 18.14 -20.46
CA ASP A 299 -31.61 19.13 -21.46
C ASP A 299 -31.43 20.57 -20.91
N ASN A 300 -31.69 20.81 -19.61
CA ASN A 300 -31.49 22.12 -18.99
C ASN A 300 -30.00 22.48 -18.85
N LEU A 301 -29.16 21.54 -18.44
CA LEU A 301 -27.71 21.75 -18.34
C LEU A 301 -27.09 22.04 -19.72
N TRP A 302 -27.43 21.25 -20.74
CA TRP A 302 -26.95 21.44 -22.10
C TRP A 302 -27.37 22.82 -22.65
N ASN A 303 -28.61 23.25 -22.41
CA ASN A 303 -29.07 24.57 -22.82
C ASN A 303 -28.23 25.70 -22.18
N VAL A 304 -27.81 25.57 -20.93
CA VAL A 304 -26.94 26.58 -20.28
C VAL A 304 -25.54 26.58 -20.91
N TYR A 305 -24.94 25.40 -21.12
CA TYR A 305 -23.63 25.31 -21.75
C TYR A 305 -23.64 25.79 -23.21
N GLU A 306 -24.66 25.44 -23.99
CA GLU A 306 -24.80 25.88 -25.38
C GLU A 306 -24.93 27.40 -25.47
N THR A 307 -25.73 28.01 -24.60
CA THR A 307 -25.96 29.47 -24.63
C THR A 307 -24.74 30.27 -24.17
N VAL A 308 -24.08 29.85 -23.09
CA VAL A 308 -22.96 30.59 -22.48
C VAL A 308 -21.63 30.31 -23.17
N VAL A 309 -21.30 29.04 -23.38
CA VAL A 309 -19.96 28.61 -23.84
C VAL A 309 -19.91 28.44 -25.35
N MET A 310 -20.90 27.80 -25.97
CA MET A 310 -20.82 27.49 -27.42
C MET A 310 -21.25 28.64 -28.31
N ARG A 311 -22.39 29.28 -28.00
CA ARG A 311 -23.00 30.33 -28.84
C ARG A 311 -22.68 31.76 -28.37
N HIS A 312 -22.16 31.91 -27.15
CA HIS A 312 -21.79 33.20 -26.54
C HIS A 312 -22.93 34.25 -26.53
N GLU A 313 -24.17 33.82 -26.28
CA GLU A 313 -25.35 34.69 -26.32
C GLU A 313 -25.55 35.46 -24.99
N LYS A 314 -24.84 36.58 -24.82
CA LYS A 314 -24.83 37.36 -23.57
C LYS A 314 -26.22 37.87 -23.15
N ASP A 315 -27.09 38.19 -24.11
CA ASP A 315 -28.41 38.76 -23.83
C ASP A 315 -29.40 37.75 -23.21
N LYS A 316 -29.17 36.44 -23.43
CA LYS A 316 -30.04 35.38 -22.88
C LYS A 316 -29.63 34.93 -21.48
N VAL A 317 -28.40 35.21 -21.05
CA VAL A 317 -27.89 34.81 -19.73
C VAL A 317 -28.71 35.43 -18.58
N PRO A 318 -29.06 36.73 -18.58
CA PRO A 318 -29.94 37.31 -17.56
C PRO A 318 -31.31 36.62 -17.49
N VAL A 319 -31.89 36.29 -18.64
CA VAL A 319 -33.20 35.61 -18.72
C VAL A 319 -33.13 34.20 -18.12
N ILE A 320 -32.02 33.49 -18.33
CA ILE A 320 -31.78 32.18 -17.69
C ILE A 320 -31.64 32.36 -16.17
N CYS A 321 -30.91 33.38 -15.72
CA CYS A 321 -30.75 33.67 -14.29
C CYS A 321 -32.09 33.97 -13.61
N GLU A 322 -32.96 34.76 -14.25
CA GLU A 322 -34.32 35.03 -13.75
C GLU A 322 -35.16 33.75 -13.65
N LYS A 323 -35.13 32.88 -14.67
CA LYS A 323 -35.86 31.60 -14.65
C LYS A 323 -35.36 30.63 -13.58
N LEU A 324 -34.07 30.66 -13.28
CA LEU A 324 -33.45 29.81 -12.25
C LEU A 324 -33.53 30.44 -10.85
N GLY A 325 -33.90 31.71 -10.73
CA GLY A 325 -34.00 32.44 -9.45
C GLY A 325 -32.64 32.89 -8.90
N ILE A 326 -31.63 33.07 -9.76
CA ILE A 326 -30.24 33.37 -9.37
C ILE A 326 -29.94 34.86 -9.54
N LYS A 327 -29.29 35.48 -8.55
CA LYS A 327 -28.88 36.90 -8.58
C LYS A 327 -27.37 37.02 -8.79
N LEU A 328 -26.94 37.18 -10.04
CA LEU A 328 -25.54 37.44 -10.37
C LEU A 328 -25.15 38.91 -10.18
N THR A 329 -23.88 39.16 -9.83
CA THR A 329 -23.38 40.54 -9.77
C THR A 329 -23.19 41.12 -11.17
N ALA A 330 -23.37 42.43 -11.32
CA ALA A 330 -23.17 43.11 -12.60
C ALA A 330 -21.72 43.01 -13.13
N ARG A 331 -20.75 42.70 -12.26
CA ARG A 331 -19.34 42.48 -12.66
C ARG A 331 -19.17 41.11 -13.32
N ASP A 332 -19.77 40.07 -12.75
CA ASP A 332 -19.64 38.70 -13.27
C ASP A 332 -20.39 38.53 -14.60
N LEU A 333 -21.52 39.23 -14.78
CA LEU A 333 -22.26 39.30 -16.05
C LEU A 333 -21.49 39.99 -17.19
N ARG A 334 -20.60 40.92 -16.86
CA ARG A 334 -19.81 41.70 -17.83
C ARG A 334 -18.42 41.14 -18.09
N HIS A 335 -18.06 40.03 -17.44
CA HIS A 335 -16.74 39.43 -17.58
C HIS A 335 -16.47 39.05 -19.04
N THR A 336 -15.22 39.18 -19.49
CA THR A 336 -14.82 38.84 -20.87
C THR A 336 -14.87 37.34 -21.11
N ASP A 337 -14.45 36.57 -20.11
CA ASP A 337 -14.34 35.11 -20.21
C ASP A 337 -15.67 34.43 -19.88
N SER A 338 -16.23 33.72 -20.87
CA SER A 338 -17.50 32.99 -20.75
C SER A 338 -17.44 31.86 -19.71
N ARG A 339 -16.28 31.21 -19.52
CA ARG A 339 -16.10 30.16 -18.52
C ARG A 339 -16.20 30.68 -17.08
N VAL A 340 -15.65 31.86 -16.80
CA VAL A 340 -15.77 32.48 -15.46
C VAL A 340 -17.21 32.90 -15.18
N GLN A 341 -17.91 33.39 -16.21
CA GLN A 341 -19.33 33.69 -16.13
C GLN A 341 -20.16 32.43 -15.87
N LEU A 342 -19.88 31.34 -16.59
CA LEU A 342 -20.51 30.03 -16.36
C LEU A 342 -20.25 29.54 -14.94
N GLN A 343 -18.99 29.56 -14.49
CA GLN A 343 -18.61 29.13 -13.15
C GLN A 343 -19.37 29.92 -12.07
N SER A 344 -19.48 31.25 -12.22
CA SER A 344 -20.21 32.10 -11.26
C SER A 344 -21.71 31.77 -11.22
N LEU A 345 -22.31 31.45 -12.37
CA LEU A 345 -23.71 31.01 -12.48
C LEU A 345 -23.90 29.63 -11.85
N MET A 346 -23.04 28.67 -12.19
CA MET A 346 -23.16 27.28 -11.80
C MET A 346 -22.88 27.05 -10.31
N VAL A 347 -21.90 27.74 -9.73
CA VAL A 347 -21.59 27.68 -8.29
C VAL A 347 -22.77 28.18 -7.45
N GLN A 348 -23.53 29.17 -7.92
CA GLN A 348 -24.73 29.64 -7.24
C GLN A 348 -25.93 28.72 -7.45
N TRP A 349 -26.05 28.12 -8.64
CA TRP A 349 -27.17 27.24 -8.95
C TRP A 349 -27.07 25.88 -8.25
N LEU A 350 -25.91 25.23 -8.39
CA LEU A 350 -25.65 23.84 -7.98
C LEU A 350 -24.27 23.78 -7.30
N PRO A 351 -24.12 24.28 -6.07
CA PRO A 351 -22.84 24.33 -5.37
C PRO A 351 -22.29 22.92 -5.12
N LEU A 352 -21.16 22.59 -5.77
CA LEU A 352 -20.52 21.28 -5.69
C LEU A 352 -20.25 20.85 -4.24
N SER A 353 -19.63 21.72 -3.45
CA SER A 353 -19.20 21.39 -2.09
C SER A 353 -20.36 21.02 -1.17
N HIS A 354 -21.45 21.78 -1.21
CA HIS A 354 -22.64 21.54 -0.41
C HIS A 354 -23.28 20.19 -0.78
N THR A 355 -23.32 19.84 -2.06
CA THR A 355 -23.88 18.55 -2.49
C THR A 355 -23.06 17.36 -2.03
N ILE A 356 -21.73 17.43 -2.12
CA ILE A 356 -20.83 16.37 -1.64
C ILE A 356 -20.90 16.24 -0.13
N LEU A 357 -20.81 17.35 0.62
CA LEU A 357 -20.81 17.32 2.09
C LEU A 357 -22.15 16.82 2.64
N ASN A 358 -23.29 17.20 2.04
CA ASN A 358 -24.60 16.64 2.43
C ASN A 358 -24.66 15.13 2.21
N MET A 359 -24.17 14.66 1.05
CA MET A 359 -24.12 13.23 0.76
C MET A 359 -23.22 12.48 1.75
N VAL A 360 -22.06 13.04 2.08
CA VAL A 360 -21.14 12.50 3.09
C VAL A 360 -21.85 12.36 4.44
N CYS A 361 -22.55 13.40 4.90
CA CYS A 361 -23.25 13.34 6.19
C CYS A 361 -24.42 12.33 6.19
N GLU A 362 -25.18 12.23 5.08
CA GLU A 362 -26.32 11.30 4.97
C GLU A 362 -25.92 9.84 4.78
N LYS A 363 -24.83 9.56 4.05
CA LYS A 363 -24.48 8.19 3.62
C LYS A 363 -23.32 7.58 4.36
N LEU A 364 -22.31 8.37 4.73
CA LEU A 364 -21.13 7.82 5.38
C LEU A 364 -21.39 7.64 6.88
N PRO A 365 -20.93 6.51 7.46
CA PRO A 365 -21.17 6.20 8.86
C PRO A 365 -20.40 7.16 9.77
N SER A 366 -20.91 7.33 10.99
CA SER A 366 -20.14 7.98 12.05
C SER A 366 -19.05 7.04 12.58
N PRO A 367 -17.96 7.57 13.19
CA PRO A 367 -16.96 6.75 13.87
C PRO A 367 -17.51 5.77 14.92
N LYS A 368 -18.70 6.03 15.48
CA LYS A 368 -19.40 5.14 16.42
C LYS A 368 -20.03 3.92 15.76
N GLU A 369 -20.35 4.00 14.47
CA GLU A 369 -21.02 2.94 13.71
C GLU A 369 -20.00 2.04 13.00
N ILE A 370 -18.81 1.89 13.59
CA ILE A 370 -17.77 1.06 12.99
C ILE A 370 -18.21 -0.42 13.02
N LEU A 371 -18.03 -1.10 11.90
CA LEU A 371 -18.38 -2.53 11.80
C LEU A 371 -17.46 -3.36 12.72
N PRO A 372 -18.00 -4.33 13.46
CA PRO A 372 -17.20 -5.18 14.36
C PRO A 372 -16.12 -5.96 13.60
N GLU A 373 -16.39 -6.36 12.37
CA GLU A 373 -15.43 -7.02 11.48
C GLU A 373 -14.20 -6.17 11.20
N LYS A 374 -14.39 -4.85 11.02
CA LYS A 374 -13.27 -3.92 10.80
C LYS A 374 -12.38 -3.86 12.04
N VAL A 375 -12.97 -3.84 13.24
CA VAL A 375 -12.22 -3.85 14.51
C VAL A 375 -11.39 -5.13 14.65
N GLU A 376 -11.99 -6.28 14.37
CA GLU A 376 -11.29 -7.57 14.45
C GLU A 376 -10.13 -7.65 13.46
N ARG A 377 -10.33 -7.17 12.23
CA ARG A 377 -9.28 -7.12 11.18
C ARG A 377 -8.14 -6.16 11.53
N LEU A 378 -8.42 -5.10 12.28
CA LEU A 378 -7.40 -4.17 12.79
C LEU A 378 -6.60 -4.78 13.93
N MET A 379 -7.28 -5.43 14.89
CA MET A 379 -6.68 -5.97 16.12
C MET A 379 -5.98 -7.32 15.92
N CYS A 380 -6.43 -8.13 14.95
CA CYS A 380 -5.92 -9.47 14.69
C CYS A 380 -5.09 -9.54 13.40
N SER A 381 -4.12 -10.45 13.39
CA SER A 381 -3.57 -10.93 12.12
C SER A 381 -4.57 -11.90 11.47
N ARG A 382 -4.57 -11.99 10.13
CA ARG A 382 -5.50 -12.85 9.35
C ARG A 382 -5.52 -14.32 9.77
N ILE A 383 -4.47 -14.77 10.45
CA ILE A 383 -4.25 -16.16 10.83
C ILE A 383 -4.79 -16.46 12.23
N ARG A 384 -4.87 -15.44 13.11
CA ARG A 384 -5.22 -15.62 14.51
C ARG A 384 -6.63 -15.11 14.76
N ASP A 385 -7.45 -15.94 15.39
CA ASP A 385 -8.81 -15.55 15.76
C ASP A 385 -8.79 -14.59 16.95
N PHE A 386 -9.73 -13.64 16.95
CA PHE A 386 -9.88 -12.70 18.07
C PHE A 386 -10.16 -13.43 19.39
N ASP A 387 -10.92 -14.53 19.34
CA ASP A 387 -11.26 -15.35 20.50
C ASP A 387 -10.07 -16.05 21.13
N SER A 388 -8.93 -16.16 20.43
CA SER A 388 -7.71 -16.76 20.96
C SER A 388 -6.94 -15.85 21.92
N PHE A 389 -7.26 -14.55 21.94
CA PHE A 389 -6.60 -13.60 22.83
C PHE A 389 -7.13 -13.70 24.27
N ASN A 390 -6.33 -13.20 25.21
CA ASN A 390 -6.68 -13.16 26.62
C ASN A 390 -7.97 -12.34 26.85
N ILE A 391 -8.73 -12.67 27.89
CA ILE A 391 -10.00 -12.02 28.24
C ILE A 391 -9.86 -10.49 28.37
N GLU A 392 -8.71 -10.00 28.88
CA GLU A 392 -8.43 -8.57 28.98
C GLU A 392 -8.36 -7.89 27.61
N THR A 393 -7.77 -8.56 26.62
CA THR A 393 -7.68 -8.09 25.24
C THR A 393 -9.05 -8.14 24.55
N GLN A 394 -9.86 -9.15 24.87
CA GLN A 394 -11.22 -9.28 24.32
C GLN A 394 -12.12 -8.11 24.75
N LYS A 395 -12.01 -7.66 26.00
CA LYS A 395 -12.74 -6.49 26.51
C LYS A 395 -12.47 -5.21 25.71
N LEU A 396 -11.26 -5.04 25.18
CA LEU A 396 -10.90 -3.85 24.39
C LEU A 396 -11.73 -3.71 23.10
N LYS A 397 -12.31 -4.80 22.58
CA LYS A 397 -13.21 -4.72 21.42
C LYS A 397 -14.50 -3.96 21.74
N GLU A 398 -15.05 -4.15 22.94
CA GLU A 398 -16.22 -3.40 23.40
C GLU A 398 -15.89 -1.91 23.54
N ASP A 399 -14.70 -1.60 24.06
CA ASP A 399 -14.21 -0.23 24.19
C ASP A 399 -14.00 0.47 22.83
N PHE A 400 -13.59 -0.29 21.82
CA PHE A 400 -13.39 0.18 20.45
C PHE A 400 -14.72 0.43 19.74
N LEU A 401 -15.68 -0.49 19.87
CA LEU A 401 -17.00 -0.39 19.26
C LEU A 401 -17.81 0.78 19.82
N ALA A 402 -17.74 0.99 21.13
CA ALA A 402 -18.50 2.09 21.73
C ALA A 402 -17.86 3.48 21.50
N CYS A 403 -16.61 3.57 21.01
CA CYS A 403 -15.93 4.81 20.61
C CYS A 403 -16.17 5.96 21.61
N ASP A 404 -16.00 5.66 22.90
CA ASP A 404 -16.34 6.55 24.00
C ASP A 404 -15.12 7.33 24.50
N SER A 405 -15.37 8.54 25.00
CA SER A 405 -14.36 9.52 25.42
C SER A 405 -14.22 9.64 26.93
N ASN A 406 -14.85 8.73 27.69
CA ASN A 406 -14.76 8.68 29.14
C ASN A 406 -13.33 8.38 29.62
N GLU A 407 -12.89 9.05 30.69
CA GLU A 407 -11.54 8.90 31.27
C GLU A 407 -11.28 7.50 31.86
N ASN A 408 -12.34 6.74 32.16
CA ASN A 408 -12.22 5.38 32.69
C ASN A 408 -11.86 4.33 31.62
N ARG A 409 -11.94 4.68 30.34
CA ARG A 409 -11.64 3.75 29.24
C ARG A 409 -10.19 3.85 28.79
N PRO A 410 -9.61 2.72 28.32
CA PRO A 410 -8.23 2.72 27.85
C PRO A 410 -8.09 3.61 26.61
N ILE A 411 -6.99 4.35 26.56
CA ILE A 411 -6.62 5.11 25.38
C ILE A 411 -6.12 4.12 24.33
N ILE A 412 -6.67 4.20 23.11
CA ILE A 412 -6.21 3.41 21.97
C ILE A 412 -6.08 4.35 20.77
N ILE A 413 -4.86 4.48 20.26
CA ILE A 413 -4.53 5.33 19.12
C ILE A 413 -3.75 4.52 18.10
N PHE A 414 -4.06 4.70 16.82
CA PHE A 414 -3.27 4.14 15.74
C PHE A 414 -2.48 5.22 15.02
N ILE A 415 -1.17 5.07 14.96
CA ILE A 415 -0.29 5.90 14.15
C ILE A 415 -0.10 5.22 12.80
N SER A 416 -0.58 5.87 11.76
CA SER A 416 -0.48 5.38 10.38
C SER A 416 0.86 5.77 9.75
N LYS A 417 1.38 6.97 10.05
CA LYS A 417 2.58 7.53 9.42
C LYS A 417 3.13 8.72 10.22
N MET A 418 4.41 9.04 10.06
CA MET A 418 5.00 10.29 10.54
C MET A 418 5.10 11.31 9.40
N PHE A 419 4.63 12.53 9.61
CA PHE A 419 4.80 13.64 8.67
C PHE A 419 5.93 14.55 9.11
N SER A 420 6.74 14.99 8.16
CA SER A 420 7.77 16.01 8.36
C SER A 420 7.17 17.40 8.13
N PHE A 421 7.26 18.28 9.12
CA PHE A 421 6.87 19.68 9.02
C PHE A 421 8.07 20.60 9.26
N ASP A 422 8.10 21.72 8.55
CA ASP A 422 9.06 22.79 8.84
C ASP A 422 8.72 23.45 10.16
N LYS A 423 9.73 23.75 10.98
CA LYS A 423 9.51 24.42 12.27
C LYS A 423 8.82 25.77 12.14
N SER A 424 8.95 26.46 11.00
CA SER A 424 8.24 27.71 10.70
C SER A 424 6.72 27.52 10.57
N ALA A 425 6.26 26.31 10.21
CA ALA A 425 4.85 26.00 10.07
C ALA A 425 4.17 25.70 11.41
N LEU A 426 4.94 25.39 12.47
CA LEU A 426 4.43 25.09 13.80
C LEU A 426 3.71 26.30 14.41
N PRO A 427 2.62 26.08 15.17
CA PRO A 427 1.83 27.16 15.75
C PRO A 427 2.63 28.05 16.72
N GLU A 428 3.60 27.46 17.43
CA GLU A 428 4.46 28.13 18.41
C GLU A 428 5.33 29.23 17.78
N ASN A 429 5.77 29.01 16.54
CA ASN A 429 6.67 29.91 15.81
C ASN A 429 5.94 30.91 14.91
N ARG A 430 4.61 30.79 14.80
CA ARG A 430 3.81 31.76 14.05
C ARG A 430 3.59 33.01 14.89
N PRO A 431 3.71 34.22 14.30
CA PRO A 431 3.26 35.42 14.97
C PRO A 431 1.74 35.32 15.18
N LYS A 432 1.31 35.05 16.41
CA LYS A 432 -0.13 35.00 16.75
C LYS A 432 -0.80 36.28 16.28
N ALA A 433 -1.86 36.15 15.49
CA ALA A 433 -2.71 37.29 15.12
C ALA A 433 -3.37 37.81 16.41
N LEU A 434 -2.84 38.92 16.92
CA LEU A 434 -3.29 39.51 18.18
C LEU A 434 -4.76 39.92 18.07
N THR A 435 -5.55 39.56 19.08
CA THR A 435 -6.94 40.04 19.21
C THR A 435 -6.95 41.56 19.37
N SER A 436 -8.08 42.20 19.05
CA SER A 436 -8.23 43.66 19.23
C SER A 436 -7.98 44.09 20.68
N GLU A 437 -8.35 43.25 21.64
CA GLU A 437 -8.10 43.43 23.07
C GLU A 437 -6.61 43.24 23.44
N GLU A 438 -5.94 42.21 22.94
CA GLU A 438 -4.49 42.02 23.18
C GLU A 438 -3.65 43.10 22.49
N MET A 439 -4.08 43.60 21.32
CA MET A 439 -3.46 44.76 20.67
C MET A 439 -3.68 46.05 21.47
N ALA A 440 -4.85 46.24 22.09
CA ALA A 440 -5.11 47.36 22.98
C ALA A 440 -4.25 47.27 24.26
N LEU A 441 -4.16 46.08 24.87
CA LEU A 441 -3.40 45.83 26.09
C LEU A 441 -1.88 45.90 25.85
N ARG A 442 -1.39 45.44 24.69
CA ARG A 442 0.01 45.69 24.25
C ARG A 442 0.26 47.16 23.94
N ARG A 443 -0.70 47.90 23.37
CA ARG A 443 -0.57 49.36 23.17
C ARG A 443 -0.52 50.11 24.50
N GLU A 444 -1.31 49.71 25.49
CA GLU A 444 -1.25 50.26 26.84
C GLU A 444 0.06 49.92 27.54
N LYS A 445 0.49 48.65 27.53
CA LYS A 445 1.80 48.25 28.07
C LYS A 445 2.94 48.97 27.38
N ALA A 446 2.92 49.10 26.05
CA ALA A 446 3.92 49.83 25.31
C ALA A 446 3.89 51.34 25.64
N ARG A 447 2.71 51.91 25.91
CA ARG A 447 2.56 53.31 26.32
C ARG A 447 3.12 53.53 27.74
N GLN A 448 2.84 52.62 28.67
CA GLN A 448 3.41 52.60 30.03
C GLN A 448 4.92 52.45 29.99
N LEU A 449 5.46 51.49 29.23
CA LEU A 449 6.91 51.32 29.03
C LEU A 449 7.55 52.56 28.40
N ARG A 450 6.88 53.25 27.48
CA ARG A 450 7.37 54.48 26.86
C ARG A 450 7.29 55.68 27.81
N GLU A 451 6.33 55.69 28.73
CA GLU A 451 6.21 56.67 29.81
C GLU A 451 7.28 56.43 30.89
N GLU A 452 7.55 55.18 31.26
CA GLU A 452 8.64 54.76 32.15
C GLU A 452 10.01 55.06 31.53
N LEU A 453 10.21 54.76 30.24
CA LEU A 453 11.44 55.12 29.51
C LEU A 453 11.61 56.64 29.37
N LYS A 454 10.52 57.40 29.26
CA LYS A 454 10.58 58.87 29.29
C LYS A 454 10.93 59.42 30.67
N GLN A 455 10.44 58.78 31.74
CA GLN A 455 10.82 59.12 33.11
C GLN A 455 12.27 58.75 33.42
N ASN A 456 12.75 57.60 32.92
CA ASN A 456 14.14 57.18 33.05
C ASN A 456 15.10 58.01 32.20
N ASN A 457 14.73 58.38 30.97
CA ASN A 457 15.55 59.26 30.11
C ASN A 457 15.57 60.72 30.59
N ALA A 458 14.61 61.16 31.40
CA ALA A 458 14.66 62.47 32.05
C ALA A 458 15.72 62.56 33.17
N ASN A 459 16.13 61.42 33.74
CA ASN A 459 17.16 61.36 34.79
C ASN A 459 18.58 61.09 34.27
N ILE A 460 18.75 60.69 33.00
CA ILE A 460 20.06 60.33 32.42
C ILE A 460 20.71 61.50 31.65
N ASN A 461 20.03 62.63 31.48
CA ASN A 461 20.53 63.78 30.70
C ASN A 461 21.34 64.82 31.50
N ARG A 462 22.13 64.39 32.51
CA ARG A 462 23.05 65.29 33.26
C ARG A 462 24.52 64.88 33.31
N GLN A 463 24.94 63.84 32.60
CA GLN A 463 26.36 63.57 32.40
C GLN A 463 26.59 63.03 30.98
N SER A 464 26.72 63.95 30.03
CA SER A 464 27.42 63.67 28.78
C SER A 464 28.84 64.19 28.92
N GLU A 465 29.83 63.32 28.83
CA GLU A 465 30.90 63.40 27.83
C GLU A 465 31.98 62.33 28.09
N GLU A 466 32.46 61.73 26.98
CA GLU A 466 33.56 60.77 26.84
C GLU A 466 33.28 59.27 27.11
N LYS A 467 32.94 58.52 26.04
CA LYS A 467 33.75 57.40 25.50
C LYS A 467 33.10 56.71 24.27
N SER A 468 33.98 56.16 23.45
CA SER A 468 33.83 55.53 22.12
C SER A 468 32.96 54.26 22.04
N PRO A 469 32.51 53.84 20.83
CA PRO A 469 31.62 52.70 20.65
C PRO A 469 32.40 51.38 20.56
N HIS A 470 32.56 50.70 21.69
CA HIS A 470 32.90 49.27 21.73
C HIS A 470 32.33 48.69 23.02
N GLU A 471 31.07 48.23 22.98
CA GLU A 471 30.48 47.22 23.88
C GLU A 471 28.99 47.03 23.54
N GLU A 472 28.69 46.62 22.31
CA GLU A 472 27.40 45.98 21.95
C GLU A 472 27.65 44.87 20.92
N GLN A 473 28.51 43.92 21.27
CA GLN A 473 28.65 42.65 20.55
C GLN A 473 28.99 41.53 21.53
N GLU A 474 28.20 41.34 22.60
CA GLU A 474 28.35 40.17 23.47
C GLU A 474 27.02 39.65 24.06
N LYS A 475 25.89 39.89 23.38
CA LYS A 475 24.58 39.27 23.70
C LYS A 475 23.83 38.74 22.47
N SER A 476 24.55 38.16 21.52
CA SER A 476 23.96 37.41 20.40
C SER A 476 24.79 36.18 20.02
N ALA A 477 25.32 35.47 21.01
CA ALA A 477 26.13 34.26 20.80
C ALA A 477 25.63 33.04 21.60
N GLU A 478 24.38 33.09 22.11
CA GLU A 478 23.74 31.93 22.76
C GLU A 478 22.58 31.30 21.96
N ASP A 479 22.25 31.83 20.77
CA ASP A 479 21.19 31.28 19.88
C ASP A 479 21.72 30.47 18.68
N GLU A 480 23.00 30.10 18.64
CA GLU A 480 23.57 29.25 17.55
C GLU A 480 23.36 27.73 17.74
N ASN A 481 22.28 27.32 18.42
CA ASN A 481 21.86 25.92 18.55
C ASN A 481 20.57 25.58 17.77
N GLU A 482 20.19 26.34 16.75
CA GLU A 482 19.08 26.00 15.84
C GLU A 482 19.50 25.03 14.72
N LYS A 483 19.89 23.79 15.06
CA LYS A 483 20.36 22.79 14.08
C LYS A 483 19.33 21.79 13.54
N GLU A 484 18.04 21.94 13.83
CA GLU A 484 17.01 21.06 13.25
C GLU A 484 15.89 21.89 12.63
N LYS A 485 15.81 21.90 11.29
CA LYS A 485 14.79 22.64 10.52
C LYS A 485 13.42 21.95 10.49
N VAL A 486 13.38 20.64 10.74
CA VAL A 486 12.20 19.79 10.51
C VAL A 486 11.84 19.08 11.81
N THR A 487 10.54 19.06 12.12
CA THR A 487 9.94 18.31 13.24
C THR A 487 8.99 17.26 12.68
N PHE A 488 8.93 16.08 13.29
CA PHE A 488 8.02 15.01 12.91
C PHE A 488 6.76 14.99 13.77
N ILE A 489 5.63 14.92 13.10
CA ILE A 489 4.31 14.82 13.70
C ILE A 489 3.70 13.50 13.29
N ALA A 490 3.31 12.69 14.26
CA ALA A 490 2.63 11.42 14.03
C ALA A 490 1.20 11.68 13.57
N PHE A 491 0.83 11.14 12.42
CA PHE A 491 -0.53 11.17 11.90
C PHE A 491 -1.31 9.98 12.45
N ALA A 492 -2.32 10.28 13.27
CA ALA A 492 -2.96 9.28 14.09
C ALA A 492 -4.48 9.45 14.18
N ARG A 493 -5.19 8.34 14.44
CA ARG A 493 -6.61 8.33 14.80
C ARG A 493 -6.78 7.75 16.20
N ILE A 494 -7.59 8.43 17.01
CA ILE A 494 -8.00 7.95 18.33
C ILE A 494 -9.24 7.07 18.14
N PHE A 495 -9.20 5.83 18.60
CA PHE A 495 -10.32 4.91 18.53
C PHE A 495 -11.09 4.82 19.85
N SER A 496 -10.40 4.98 20.99
CA SER A 496 -11.02 4.96 22.30
C SER A 496 -10.28 5.84 23.29
N GLY A 497 -11.03 6.39 24.24
CA GLY A 497 -10.53 7.25 25.31
C GLY A 497 -10.35 8.72 24.91
N LYS A 498 -9.88 9.50 25.89
CA LYS A 498 -9.54 10.92 25.75
C LYS A 498 -8.05 11.10 26.01
N VAL A 499 -7.39 11.86 25.15
CA VAL A 499 -5.95 12.08 25.18
C VAL A 499 -5.67 13.53 25.55
N LYS A 500 -4.79 13.76 26.52
CA LYS A 500 -4.36 15.09 26.96
C LYS A 500 -2.85 15.22 26.79
N LYS A 501 -2.38 16.47 26.64
CA LYS A 501 -0.95 16.79 26.72
C LYS A 501 -0.39 16.35 28.08
N GLY A 502 0.73 15.65 28.08
CA GLY A 502 1.39 15.10 29.27
C GLY A 502 0.99 13.65 29.60
N ASP A 503 0.04 13.05 28.88
CA ASP A 503 -0.34 11.66 29.11
C ASP A 503 0.81 10.71 28.74
N ARG A 504 1.01 9.69 29.57
CA ARG A 504 1.97 8.60 29.33
C ARG A 504 1.27 7.42 28.68
N VAL A 505 1.77 7.02 27.51
CA VAL A 505 1.23 5.92 26.72
C VAL A 505 2.32 4.91 26.37
N TYR A 506 1.92 3.65 26.21
CA TYR A 506 2.80 2.61 25.69
C TYR A 506 2.75 2.63 24.17
N VAL A 507 3.91 2.74 23.54
CA VAL A 507 4.10 2.61 22.10
C VAL A 507 4.39 1.15 21.79
N LEU A 508 3.46 0.48 21.15
CA LEU A 508 3.52 -0.93 20.78
C LEU A 508 3.98 -1.04 19.32
N GLY A 509 5.09 -1.74 19.11
CA GLY A 509 5.62 -2.02 17.78
C GLY A 509 4.81 -3.08 17.02
N PRO A 510 4.94 -3.18 15.69
CA PRO A 510 4.10 -4.04 14.83
C PRO A 510 4.18 -5.55 15.15
N LYS A 511 5.24 -6.00 15.82
CA LYS A 511 5.45 -7.40 16.21
C LYS A 511 5.03 -7.71 17.66
N HIS A 512 4.45 -6.74 18.35
CA HIS A 512 4.01 -6.91 19.73
C HIS A 512 2.85 -7.91 19.81
N ASP A 513 3.02 -8.94 20.67
CA ASP A 513 1.99 -9.92 20.99
C ASP A 513 1.69 -9.87 22.50
N PRO A 514 0.46 -9.50 22.92
CA PRO A 514 0.13 -9.33 24.33
C PRO A 514 0.25 -10.63 25.12
N SER A 515 0.05 -11.80 24.49
CA SER A 515 0.15 -13.10 25.16
C SER A 515 1.56 -13.37 25.72
N LYS A 516 2.62 -12.87 25.08
CA LYS A 516 3.99 -13.08 25.56
C LYS A 516 4.25 -12.34 26.86
N ILE A 517 3.66 -11.15 27.04
CA ILE A 517 3.94 -10.28 28.17
C ILE A 517 3.03 -10.58 29.34
N LEU A 518 1.72 -10.76 29.09
CA LEU A 518 0.74 -11.11 30.11
C LEU A 518 1.09 -12.46 30.79
N ASN A 519 1.64 -13.41 30.04
CA ASN A 519 2.04 -14.72 30.60
C ASN A 519 3.38 -14.67 31.34
N CYS A 520 4.29 -13.76 30.99
CA CYS A 520 5.65 -13.69 31.55
C CYS A 520 5.85 -12.61 32.62
N ASN A 521 4.86 -11.76 32.92
CA ASN A 521 4.94 -10.67 33.92
C ASN A 521 6.23 -9.82 33.82
N ILE A 522 6.63 -9.46 32.60
CA ILE A 522 7.85 -8.70 32.34
C ILE A 522 7.64 -7.24 32.78
N LYS A 523 8.53 -6.70 33.62
CA LYS A 523 8.53 -5.28 33.99
C LYS A 523 9.08 -4.45 32.83
N ILE A 524 8.26 -3.53 32.32
CA ILE A 524 8.63 -2.60 31.25
C ILE A 524 9.42 -1.44 31.86
N ASP A 525 10.60 -1.18 31.31
CA ASP A 525 11.44 -0.05 31.73
C ASP A 525 11.00 1.22 31.01
N THR A 526 10.69 2.27 31.77
CA THR A 526 10.02 3.48 31.25
C THR A 526 10.96 4.43 30.52
N ASN A 527 12.28 4.27 30.66
CA ASN A 527 13.29 5.16 30.08
C ASN A 527 13.91 4.65 28.76
N LYS A 528 13.58 3.43 28.32
CA LYS A 528 14.17 2.84 27.11
C LYS A 528 13.65 3.53 25.84
N LYS A 529 14.57 3.92 24.96
CA LYS A 529 14.27 4.39 23.60
C LYS A 529 14.35 3.24 22.60
N LEU A 530 13.86 3.46 21.38
CA LEU A 530 13.85 2.43 20.35
C LEU A 530 15.26 1.93 19.94
N LYS A 531 16.30 2.75 20.17
CA LYS A 531 17.71 2.37 19.94
C LYS A 531 18.26 1.39 20.97
N ASP A 532 17.65 1.35 22.16
CA ASP A 532 18.13 0.57 23.30
C ASP A 532 17.35 -0.75 23.48
N LEU A 533 16.32 -0.97 22.65
CA LEU A 533 15.52 -2.20 22.66
C LEU A 533 16.31 -3.39 22.12
N GLN A 534 16.22 -4.52 22.82
CA GLN A 534 16.70 -5.80 22.30
C GLN A 534 15.75 -6.35 21.23
N SER A 535 16.20 -7.30 20.41
CA SER A 535 15.44 -7.81 19.26
C SER A 535 14.08 -8.44 19.60
N ASP A 536 13.88 -8.87 20.84
CA ASP A 536 12.63 -9.46 21.34
C ASP A 536 11.74 -8.48 22.14
N GLU A 537 12.21 -7.26 22.40
CA GLU A 537 11.43 -6.21 23.07
C GLU A 537 10.76 -5.30 22.03
N HIS A 538 9.45 -5.08 22.16
CA HIS A 538 8.65 -4.34 21.16
C HIS A 538 7.80 -3.22 21.77
N ILE A 539 8.08 -2.82 23.01
CA ILE A 539 7.31 -1.79 23.73
C ILE A 539 8.24 -0.69 24.20
N THR A 540 7.81 0.57 24.04
CA THR A 540 8.40 1.71 24.74
C THR A 540 7.33 2.52 25.44
N CYS A 541 7.70 3.34 26.42
CA CYS A 541 6.81 4.31 27.04
C CYS A 541 7.15 5.70 26.51
N ALA A 542 6.14 6.46 26.07
CA ALA A 542 6.31 7.81 25.55
C ALA A 542 5.31 8.78 26.21
N GLU A 543 5.73 10.02 26.37
CA GLU A 543 4.88 11.11 26.85
C GLU A 543 4.41 11.97 25.68
N ILE A 544 3.12 12.28 25.64
CA ILE A 544 2.50 13.10 24.60
C ILE A 544 2.81 14.57 24.87
N LYS A 545 3.74 15.14 24.10
CA LYS A 545 4.19 16.53 24.30
C LYS A 545 3.21 17.57 23.76
N SER A 546 2.70 17.35 22.55
CA SER A 546 1.86 18.30 21.84
C SER A 546 0.85 17.58 20.95
N LEU A 547 -0.35 18.14 20.82
CA LEU A 547 -1.43 17.61 20.01
C LEU A 547 -1.87 18.68 19.01
N TYR A 548 -2.15 18.27 17.77
CA TYR A 548 -2.48 19.18 16.69
C TYR A 548 -3.71 18.73 15.89
N ILE A 549 -4.53 19.69 15.47
CA ILE A 549 -5.46 19.52 14.35
C ILE A 549 -4.72 19.90 13.07
N LEU A 550 -4.85 19.04 12.06
CA LEU A 550 -4.18 19.20 10.77
C LEU A 550 -5.10 19.99 9.83
N MET A 551 -4.65 21.16 9.39
CA MET A 551 -5.37 22.08 8.49
C MET A 551 -4.62 22.26 7.17
N GLY A 552 -4.21 21.15 6.56
CA GLY A 552 -3.38 21.10 5.35
C GLY A 552 -1.96 21.59 5.65
N ARG A 553 -1.64 22.82 5.23
CA ARG A 553 -0.32 23.46 5.45
C ARG A 553 -0.15 24.02 6.86
N GLU A 554 -1.25 24.16 7.58
CA GLU A 554 -1.29 24.79 8.90
C GLU A 554 -1.62 23.75 9.97
N LEU A 555 -1.13 24.01 11.18
CA LEU A 555 -1.39 23.21 12.35
C LEU A 555 -2.13 24.08 13.36
N GLU A 556 -3.09 23.50 14.07
CA GLU A 556 -3.73 24.15 15.22
C GLU A 556 -3.41 23.35 16.47
N ASP A 557 -2.84 24.01 17.47
CA ASP A 557 -2.49 23.37 18.74
C ASP A 557 -3.73 23.17 19.60
N ILE A 558 -3.88 21.96 20.17
CA ILE A 558 -5.00 21.57 21.02
C ILE A 558 -4.50 20.93 22.31
N ASP A 559 -5.21 21.11 23.43
CA ASP A 559 -4.79 20.56 24.72
C ASP A 559 -5.30 19.13 24.96
N GLU A 560 -6.46 18.82 24.38
CA GLU A 560 -7.12 17.53 24.49
C GLU A 560 -7.77 17.10 23.18
N ALA A 561 -7.83 15.80 22.95
CA ALA A 561 -8.47 15.18 21.80
C ALA A 561 -9.30 13.96 22.23
N VAL A 562 -10.40 13.70 21.53
CA VAL A 562 -11.34 12.63 21.87
C VAL A 562 -11.43 11.56 20.79
N ALA A 563 -12.00 10.41 21.16
CA ALA A 563 -12.21 9.26 20.27
C ALA A 563 -12.98 9.63 18.98
N GLY A 564 -12.59 9.00 17.88
CA GLY A 564 -13.15 9.23 16.54
C GLY A 564 -12.43 10.30 15.72
N ASN A 565 -11.59 11.14 16.33
CA ASN A 565 -10.87 12.20 15.62
C ASN A 565 -9.53 11.75 15.04
N ILE A 566 -9.14 12.45 13.96
CA ILE A 566 -7.81 12.39 13.37
C ILE A 566 -6.98 13.56 13.90
N ILE A 567 -5.79 13.26 14.42
CA ILE A 567 -4.91 14.22 15.09
C ILE A 567 -3.45 14.04 14.67
N GLY A 568 -2.68 15.11 14.85
CA GLY A 568 -1.23 15.10 14.83
C GLY A 568 -0.66 15.00 16.25
N ILE A 569 0.23 14.06 16.52
CA ILE A 569 0.91 13.92 17.83
C ILE A 569 2.39 14.26 17.67
N GLY A 570 2.87 15.24 18.42
CA GLY A 570 4.30 15.60 18.46
C GLY A 570 5.08 14.85 19.54
N GLY A 571 6.40 14.72 19.33
CA GLY A 571 7.33 14.20 20.34
C GLY A 571 7.55 12.68 20.34
N LEU A 572 7.04 11.96 19.34
CA LEU A 572 7.12 10.49 19.25
C LEU A 572 8.23 9.94 18.33
N GLU A 573 9.11 10.82 17.84
CA GLU A 573 10.09 10.51 16.79
C GLU A 573 11.09 9.39 17.16
N GLU A 574 11.42 9.28 18.45
CA GLU A 574 12.38 8.29 18.96
C GLU A 574 11.74 6.94 19.34
N HIS A 575 10.41 6.85 19.30
CA HIS A 575 9.63 5.69 19.72
C HIS A 575 8.93 4.96 18.57
N VAL A 576 8.70 5.65 17.44
CA VAL A 576 7.94 5.11 16.30
C VAL A 576 8.87 4.85 15.11
N LEU A 577 8.72 3.67 14.51
CA LEU A 577 9.47 3.28 13.29
C LEU A 577 8.74 3.65 12.01
N LYS A 578 7.52 3.12 11.80
CA LYS A 578 6.71 3.38 10.59
C LYS A 578 5.26 3.56 10.99
N THR A 579 4.73 2.50 11.59
CA THR A 579 3.43 2.43 12.22
C THR A 579 3.63 2.03 13.67
N ALA A 580 2.70 2.43 14.53
CA ALA A 580 2.66 1.99 15.91
C ALA A 580 1.23 2.09 16.45
N THR A 581 0.90 1.23 17.40
CA THR A 581 -0.30 1.42 18.22
C THR A 581 0.10 2.02 19.55
N LEU A 582 -0.59 3.07 19.96
CA LEU A 582 -0.45 3.63 21.31
C LEU A 582 -1.59 3.11 22.16
N SER A 583 -1.26 2.63 23.35
CA SER A 583 -2.28 2.30 24.33
C SER A 583 -1.87 2.67 25.75
N SER A 584 -2.86 2.97 26.59
CA SER A 584 -2.63 3.06 28.04
C SER A 584 -2.43 1.69 28.68
N THR A 585 -2.81 0.59 28.01
CA THR A 585 -2.65 -0.78 28.50
C THR A 585 -1.72 -1.60 27.62
N VAL A 586 -0.98 -2.51 28.24
CA VAL A 586 -0.08 -3.44 27.53
C VAL A 586 -0.86 -4.62 26.92
N ALA A 587 -2.10 -4.83 27.36
CA ALA A 587 -2.98 -5.88 26.85
C ALA A 587 -3.48 -5.65 25.41
N CYS A 588 -3.30 -4.44 24.88
CA CYS A 588 -3.65 -4.12 23.50
C CYS A 588 -2.71 -4.82 22.51
N PRO A 589 -3.22 -5.52 21.48
CA PRO A 589 -2.38 -6.08 20.44
C PRO A 589 -1.89 -4.98 19.51
N ALA A 590 -0.75 -5.22 18.85
CA ALA A 590 -0.36 -4.36 17.75
C ALA A 590 -1.35 -4.51 16.61
N PHE A 591 -1.75 -3.39 16.01
CA PHE A 591 -2.63 -3.44 14.85
C PHE A 591 -1.90 -4.11 13.68
N SER A 592 -2.68 -4.86 12.89
CA SER A 592 -2.18 -5.62 11.75
C SER A 592 -1.33 -4.75 10.81
N GLU A 593 -0.21 -5.28 10.32
CA GLU A 593 0.63 -4.57 9.35
C GLU A 593 -0.19 -4.21 8.10
N MET A 594 0.02 -3.01 7.56
CA MET A 594 -0.66 -2.58 6.33
C MET A 594 -0.16 -3.39 5.14
N GLN A 595 -1.09 -3.96 4.37
CA GLN A 595 -0.75 -4.62 3.11
C GLN A 595 -0.60 -3.57 2.01
N TYR A 596 0.65 -3.35 1.59
CA TYR A 596 0.91 -2.48 0.46
C TYR A 596 0.55 -3.19 -0.84
N SER A 597 -0.25 -2.53 -1.67
CA SER A 597 -0.57 -3.06 -3.00
C SER A 597 0.61 -3.05 -3.98
N VAL A 598 1.64 -2.24 -3.70
CA VAL A 598 2.86 -2.15 -4.51
C VAL A 598 4.05 -2.61 -3.69
N VAL A 599 4.78 -3.58 -4.22
CA VAL A 599 6.01 -4.09 -3.61
C VAL A 599 7.17 -3.17 -4.00
N PRO A 600 8.00 -2.70 -3.03
CA PRO A 600 9.19 -1.93 -3.34
C PRO A 600 10.24 -2.84 -4.00
N ILE A 601 10.52 -2.59 -5.28
CA ILE A 601 11.39 -3.43 -6.12
C ILE A 601 12.66 -2.68 -6.50
N LEU A 602 12.58 -1.37 -6.74
CA LEU A 602 13.68 -0.59 -7.29
C LEU A 602 14.74 -0.35 -6.21
N ARG A 603 15.99 -0.75 -6.46
CA ARG A 603 17.12 -0.61 -5.53
C ARG A 603 18.18 0.35 -6.05
N VAL A 604 18.64 1.26 -5.20
CA VAL A 604 19.65 2.27 -5.53
C VAL A 604 20.63 2.42 -4.38
N ALA A 605 21.92 2.31 -4.66
CA ALA A 605 22.97 2.63 -3.70
C ALA A 605 23.14 4.15 -3.59
N ILE A 606 23.24 4.64 -2.35
CA ILE A 606 23.36 6.05 -2.02
C ILE A 606 24.62 6.24 -1.19
N GLU A 607 25.47 7.14 -1.64
CA GLU A 607 26.69 7.53 -0.94
C GLU A 607 26.74 9.05 -0.78
N PRO A 608 27.27 9.55 0.34
CA PRO A 608 27.53 10.98 0.46
C PRO A 608 28.72 11.33 -0.44
N THR A 609 28.67 12.48 -1.11
CA THR A 609 29.83 12.99 -1.87
C THR A 609 31.08 13.13 -1.01
N ASN A 610 30.89 13.49 0.27
CA ASN A 610 31.94 13.56 1.28
C ASN A 610 31.77 12.43 2.31
N PRO A 611 32.74 11.52 2.49
CA PRO A 611 32.60 10.38 3.40
C PRO A 611 32.45 10.79 4.87
N SER A 612 32.97 11.95 5.27
CA SER A 612 32.80 12.48 6.64
C SER A 612 31.35 12.75 7.01
N GLN A 613 30.45 12.89 6.02
CA GLN A 613 29.02 13.16 6.23
C GLN A 613 28.16 11.90 6.28
N LEU A 614 28.77 10.70 6.24
CA LEU A 614 28.05 9.43 6.36
C LEU A 614 27.09 9.36 7.57
N PRO A 615 27.44 9.84 8.79
CA PRO A 615 26.51 9.81 9.91
C PRO A 615 25.24 10.65 9.68
N GLN A 616 25.38 11.78 8.95
CA GLN A 616 24.25 12.63 8.59
C GLN A 616 23.36 11.94 7.54
N LEU A 617 23.96 11.25 6.57
CA LEU A 617 23.22 10.41 5.62
C LEU A 617 22.43 9.32 6.34
N VAL A 618 23.05 8.60 7.27
CA VAL A 618 22.40 7.54 8.05
C VAL A 618 21.25 8.10 8.90
N LYS A 619 21.43 9.28 9.51
CA LYS A 619 20.34 9.97 10.21
C LYS A 619 19.21 10.30 9.23
N GLY A 620 19.51 10.91 8.09
CA GLY A 620 18.52 11.27 7.07
C GLY A 620 17.77 10.07 6.48
N LEU A 621 18.46 8.96 6.23
CA LEU A 621 17.86 7.70 5.76
C LEU A 621 16.90 7.10 6.80
N LYS A 622 17.22 7.18 8.09
CA LYS A 622 16.30 6.75 9.16
C LYS A 622 15.03 7.61 9.18
N LEU A 623 15.19 8.93 9.05
CA LEU A 623 14.07 9.86 9.00
C LEU A 623 13.19 9.65 7.76
N LEU A 624 13.79 9.38 6.60
CA LEU A 624 13.06 9.03 5.38
C LEU A 624 12.25 7.73 5.56
N ASN A 625 12.85 6.72 6.18
CA ASN A 625 12.16 5.45 6.45
C ASN A 625 11.00 5.60 7.46
N GLN A 626 11.02 6.62 8.32
CA GLN A 626 9.90 6.99 9.19
C GLN A 626 8.82 7.78 8.45
N SER A 627 9.24 8.66 7.54
CA SER A 627 8.36 9.53 6.77
C SER A 627 7.70 8.85 5.58
N ASP A 628 8.18 7.69 5.15
CA ASP A 628 7.60 6.91 4.07
C ASP A 628 7.47 5.44 4.44
N SER A 629 6.24 4.93 4.36
CA SER A 629 5.90 3.56 4.71
C SER A 629 6.50 2.53 3.73
N CYS A 630 6.64 2.89 2.45
CA CYS A 630 7.09 2.00 1.38
C CYS A 630 8.62 1.90 1.28
N VAL A 631 9.35 2.96 1.66
CA VAL A 631 10.81 3.00 1.60
C VAL A 631 11.42 1.94 2.51
N GLN A 632 12.47 1.26 2.03
CA GLN A 632 13.31 0.41 2.87
C GLN A 632 14.77 0.81 2.72
N VAL A 633 15.49 0.84 3.83
CA VAL A 633 16.92 1.11 3.85
C VAL A 633 17.62 -0.18 4.24
N LEU A 634 18.46 -0.69 3.33
CA LEU A 634 19.24 -1.90 3.53
C LEU A 634 20.72 -1.52 3.57
N LEU A 635 21.47 -2.18 4.47
CA LEU A 635 22.93 -2.14 4.44
C LEU A 635 23.41 -3.41 3.76
N GLN A 636 24.15 -3.28 2.67
CA GLN A 636 24.77 -4.43 2.01
C GLN A 636 26.05 -4.87 2.72
N GLU A 637 26.48 -6.11 2.46
CA GLU A 637 27.74 -6.65 3.00
C GLU A 637 28.97 -5.86 2.53
N THR A 638 28.87 -5.19 1.38
CA THR A 638 29.87 -4.26 0.84
C THR A 638 30.01 -2.98 1.67
N GLY A 639 29.07 -2.70 2.58
CA GLY A 639 28.99 -1.46 3.33
C GLY A 639 28.17 -0.36 2.64
N GLU A 640 27.63 -0.62 1.44
CA GLU A 640 26.80 0.34 0.71
C GLU A 640 25.39 0.45 1.33
N HIS A 641 24.89 1.69 1.43
CA HIS A 641 23.51 1.97 1.83
C HIS A 641 22.60 1.93 0.60
N VAL A 642 21.67 0.97 0.59
CA VAL A 642 20.73 0.78 -0.51
C VAL A 642 19.33 1.20 -0.11
N LEU A 643 18.79 2.13 -0.89
CA LEU A 643 17.41 2.58 -0.82
C LEU A 643 16.55 1.71 -1.73
N VAL A 644 15.45 1.19 -1.20
CA VAL A 644 14.45 0.42 -1.95
C VAL A 644 13.16 1.23 -2.05
N THR A 645 12.64 1.43 -3.27
CA THR A 645 11.44 2.20 -3.56
C THR A 645 10.48 1.44 -4.49
N ALA A 646 9.22 1.92 -4.57
CA ALA A 646 8.18 1.32 -5.41
C ALA A 646 8.41 1.49 -6.93
N GLY A 647 8.92 2.66 -7.33
CA GLY A 647 9.02 3.06 -8.73
C GLY A 647 9.94 4.26 -8.93
N GLU A 648 10.07 4.70 -10.18
CA GLU A 648 10.99 5.76 -10.60
C GLU A 648 10.59 7.13 -10.03
N VAL A 649 9.30 7.50 -10.14
CA VAL A 649 8.80 8.79 -9.63
C VAL A 649 8.96 8.87 -8.12
N HIS A 650 8.71 7.75 -7.44
CA HIS A 650 8.90 7.64 -5.99
C HIS A 650 10.39 7.70 -5.60
N LEU A 651 11.30 7.09 -6.35
CA LEU A 651 12.73 7.21 -6.12
C LEU A 651 13.19 8.67 -6.19
N GLU A 652 12.84 9.40 -7.26
CA GLU A 652 13.22 10.80 -7.43
C GLU A 652 12.78 11.66 -6.25
N ARG A 653 11.53 11.45 -5.78
CA ARG A 653 11.00 12.13 -4.59
C ARG A 653 11.86 11.85 -3.35
N CYS A 654 12.19 10.59 -3.10
CA CYS A 654 12.99 10.19 -1.94
C CYS A 654 14.40 10.80 -1.97
N LEU A 655 15.02 10.86 -3.15
CA LEU A 655 16.34 11.45 -3.33
C LEU A 655 16.33 12.96 -3.09
N GLU A 656 15.29 13.65 -3.57
CA GLU A 656 15.13 15.09 -3.30
C GLU A 656 14.89 15.34 -1.81
N ASP A 657 14.02 14.56 -1.18
CA ASP A 657 13.74 14.66 0.25
C ASP A 657 15.01 14.43 1.12
N LEU A 658 15.88 13.51 0.74
CA LEU A 658 17.17 13.32 1.42
C LEU A 658 18.10 14.53 1.24
N ARG A 659 18.12 15.14 0.05
CA ARG A 659 18.99 16.29 -0.27
C ARG A 659 18.54 17.58 0.40
N THR A 660 17.22 17.83 0.49
CA THR A 660 16.70 19.15 0.91
C THR A 660 16.14 19.18 2.32
N ASN A 661 15.56 18.09 2.81
CA ASN A 661 14.74 18.09 4.02
C ASN A 661 15.39 17.29 5.16
N TYR A 662 15.94 16.10 4.88
CA TYR A 662 16.38 15.17 5.92
C TYR A 662 17.88 15.20 6.19
N ALA A 663 18.70 14.84 5.20
CA ALA A 663 20.16 14.77 5.39
C ALA A 663 20.84 16.12 5.13
N ASN A 664 20.27 16.95 4.23
CA ASN A 664 20.81 18.26 3.84
C ASN A 664 22.26 18.20 3.33
N ILE A 665 22.58 17.13 2.60
CA ILE A 665 23.91 16.89 2.04
C ILE A 665 23.83 16.55 0.55
N PRO A 666 24.89 16.85 -0.23
CA PRO A 666 25.02 16.37 -1.58
C PRO A 666 25.30 14.85 -1.61
N ILE A 667 24.38 14.11 -2.23
CA ILE A 667 24.44 12.65 -2.39
C ILE A 667 24.74 12.23 -3.83
N THR A 668 25.61 11.24 -3.98
CA THR A 668 25.86 10.51 -5.23
C THR A 668 25.01 9.24 -5.24
N VAL A 669 24.41 8.96 -6.39
CA VAL A 669 23.37 7.95 -6.55
C VAL A 669 23.77 7.01 -7.67
N SER A 670 23.79 5.71 -7.41
CA SER A 670 24.08 4.68 -8.42
C SER A 670 22.91 4.51 -9.41
N GLU A 671 23.15 3.87 -10.55
CA GLU A 671 22.06 3.46 -11.44
C GLU A 671 21.06 2.51 -10.74
N PRO A 672 19.75 2.65 -11.01
CA PRO A 672 18.74 1.81 -10.38
C PRO A 672 18.84 0.37 -10.87
N ILE A 673 18.82 -0.58 -9.95
CA ILE A 673 18.83 -2.02 -10.23
C ILE A 673 17.58 -2.67 -9.64
N VAL A 674 17.13 -3.72 -10.30
CA VAL A 674 16.00 -4.55 -9.90
C VAL A 674 16.58 -5.86 -9.32
N PRO A 675 16.09 -6.36 -8.17
CA PRO A 675 16.39 -7.72 -7.75
C PRO A 675 15.89 -8.70 -8.80
N PHE A 676 16.73 -9.67 -9.17
CA PHE A 676 16.30 -10.84 -9.93
C PHE A 676 16.01 -11.99 -8.97
N ARG A 677 15.41 -13.07 -9.47
CA ARG A 677 15.37 -14.36 -8.78
C ARG A 677 16.10 -15.40 -9.61
N GLU A 678 16.48 -16.49 -8.96
CA GLU A 678 17.21 -17.58 -9.61
C GLU A 678 16.32 -18.83 -9.63
N THR A 679 16.18 -19.47 -10.78
CA THR A 679 15.43 -20.72 -10.92
C THR A 679 16.25 -21.73 -11.71
N ILE A 680 15.83 -22.99 -11.60
CA ILE A 680 16.20 -24.05 -12.53
C ILE A 680 15.02 -24.33 -13.45
N VAL A 681 15.31 -24.76 -14.67
CA VAL A 681 14.31 -25.20 -15.64
C VAL A 681 14.61 -26.66 -15.99
N GLU A 682 13.66 -27.38 -16.56
CA GLU A 682 13.99 -28.67 -17.18
C GLU A 682 14.85 -28.43 -18.42
N PRO A 683 15.83 -29.31 -18.72
CA PRO A 683 16.55 -29.22 -19.99
C PRO A 683 15.54 -29.29 -21.15
N PRO A 684 15.69 -28.43 -22.18
CA PRO A 684 14.79 -28.44 -23.33
C PRO A 684 14.83 -29.82 -24.01
N LYS A 685 13.67 -30.32 -24.44
CA LYS A 685 13.54 -31.64 -25.10
C LYS A 685 13.94 -31.61 -26.58
N MET A 686 14.07 -30.42 -27.17
CA MET A 686 14.47 -30.18 -28.56
C MET A 686 15.53 -29.09 -28.55
N ASP A 687 16.57 -29.26 -29.38
CA ASP A 687 17.61 -28.24 -29.54
C ASP A 687 17.13 -27.10 -30.45
N MET A 688 17.79 -25.93 -30.41
CA MET A 688 17.43 -24.74 -31.22
C MET A 688 17.50 -24.98 -32.75
N ALA A 689 18.02 -26.12 -33.20
CA ALA A 689 18.04 -26.59 -34.58
C ALA A 689 16.81 -27.42 -35.00
N ASN A 690 15.76 -27.53 -34.15
CA ASN A 690 14.58 -28.39 -34.35
C ASN A 690 14.89 -29.90 -34.44
N GLU A 691 16.06 -30.35 -33.98
CA GLU A 691 16.31 -31.78 -33.82
C GLU A 691 15.71 -32.26 -32.48
N GLU A 692 14.85 -33.27 -32.56
CA GLU A 692 14.41 -34.03 -31.38
C GLU A 692 15.64 -34.67 -30.72
N ILE A 693 15.93 -34.31 -29.46
CA ILE A 693 17.03 -34.91 -28.69
C ILE A 693 16.76 -36.40 -28.39
N ALA A 694 15.55 -36.88 -28.67
CA ALA A 694 15.23 -38.30 -28.65
C ALA A 694 15.71 -38.97 -29.95
N SER A 695 16.86 -39.66 -29.87
CA SER A 695 17.33 -40.76 -30.74
C SER A 695 18.54 -40.55 -31.65
N GLN A 696 19.59 -39.84 -31.21
CA GLN A 696 20.94 -40.16 -31.71
C GLN A 696 21.62 -41.18 -30.79
N ASN A 697 21.92 -42.35 -31.38
CA ASN A 697 22.54 -43.51 -30.76
C ASN A 697 23.91 -43.16 -30.16
N VAL A 698 23.93 -42.84 -28.87
CA VAL A 698 25.09 -43.09 -28.00
C VAL A 698 24.84 -44.42 -27.31
N ASP A 699 25.82 -45.32 -27.41
CA ASP A 699 25.74 -46.73 -27.03
C ASP A 699 25.01 -47.00 -25.71
N LYS A 700 24.03 -47.91 -25.76
CA LYS A 700 23.21 -48.40 -24.65
C LYS A 700 23.97 -49.31 -23.67
N SER A 701 25.15 -48.89 -23.21
CA SER A 701 25.83 -49.49 -22.06
C SER A 701 26.48 -48.38 -21.23
N ASN A 702 25.79 -48.00 -20.15
CA ASN A 702 26.22 -47.06 -19.09
C ASN A 702 26.16 -45.56 -19.41
N THR A 703 24.95 -45.02 -19.56
CA THR A 703 24.42 -43.88 -18.77
C THR A 703 23.03 -43.57 -19.29
N LYS A 704 21.99 -44.00 -18.57
CA LYS A 704 20.77 -43.18 -18.52
C LYS A 704 21.27 -41.82 -18.02
N LEU A 705 20.83 -40.70 -18.61
CA LEU A 705 20.96 -39.38 -17.97
C LEU A 705 20.14 -39.44 -16.69
N GLU A 706 20.71 -40.05 -15.64
CA GLU A 706 20.18 -40.03 -14.30
C GLU A 706 20.21 -38.58 -13.84
N ASP A 707 19.10 -38.08 -13.31
CA ASP A 707 19.05 -36.77 -12.66
C ASP A 707 20.31 -36.60 -11.79
N PRO A 708 21.05 -35.49 -11.92
CA PRO A 708 22.33 -35.33 -11.23
C PRO A 708 22.13 -35.27 -9.71
N ILE A 709 22.41 -36.38 -9.01
CA ILE A 709 22.41 -36.46 -7.55
C ILE A 709 23.80 -36.09 -7.03
N ILE A 710 23.87 -35.10 -6.16
CA ILE A 710 25.14 -34.63 -5.58
C ILE A 710 25.36 -35.24 -4.22
N THR A 711 26.52 -35.86 -4.01
CA THR A 711 26.94 -36.40 -2.73
C THR A 711 27.96 -35.48 -2.08
N ILE A 712 27.69 -35.04 -0.85
CA ILE A 712 28.59 -34.20 -0.05
C ILE A 712 28.83 -34.81 1.31
N TYR A 713 30.03 -34.55 1.82
CA TYR A 713 30.49 -34.97 3.13
C TYR A 713 30.73 -33.73 3.99
N THR A 714 30.49 -33.83 5.29
CA THR A 714 31.00 -32.83 6.25
C THR A 714 32.53 -32.84 6.26
N ASN A 715 33.15 -31.75 6.70
CA ASN A 715 34.62 -31.63 6.74
C ASN A 715 35.28 -32.75 7.56
N ASN A 716 34.61 -33.20 8.62
CA ASN A 716 35.04 -34.32 9.46
C ASN A 716 34.60 -35.70 8.94
N LYS A 717 33.94 -35.77 7.77
CA LYS A 717 33.38 -36.98 7.14
C LYS A 717 32.38 -37.77 8.01
N GLN A 718 31.90 -37.20 9.11
CA GLN A 718 30.93 -37.85 10.02
C GLN A 718 29.51 -37.87 9.44
N SER A 719 29.17 -37.01 8.47
CA SER A 719 27.89 -37.08 7.80
C SER A 719 28.05 -37.04 6.29
N LYS A 720 27.28 -37.90 5.62
CA LYS A 720 27.16 -37.96 4.16
C LYS A 720 25.72 -37.68 3.77
N ILE A 721 25.57 -36.74 2.83
CA ILE A 721 24.29 -36.17 2.40
C ILE A 721 24.21 -36.25 0.88
N LYS A 722 23.09 -36.77 0.36
CA LYS A 722 22.77 -36.75 -1.08
C LYS A 722 21.60 -35.81 -1.36
N ILE A 723 21.82 -34.82 -2.21
CA ILE A 723 20.84 -33.77 -2.54
C ILE A 723 20.61 -33.75 -4.06
N ARG A 724 19.35 -33.62 -4.45
CA ARG A 724 18.89 -33.38 -5.82
C ARG A 724 18.09 -32.09 -5.86
N ALA A 725 18.21 -31.31 -6.95
CA ALA A 725 17.39 -30.12 -7.19
C ALA A 725 16.41 -30.37 -8.35
N LYS A 726 15.14 -30.00 -8.18
CA LYS A 726 14.07 -30.11 -9.17
C LYS A 726 13.28 -28.80 -9.31
N PRO A 727 12.83 -28.42 -10.52
CA PRO A 727 11.94 -27.28 -10.70
C PRO A 727 10.56 -27.58 -10.11
N ILE A 728 9.97 -26.58 -9.44
CA ILE A 728 8.61 -26.66 -8.90
C ILE A 728 7.62 -26.15 -9.95
N PRO A 729 6.49 -26.86 -10.19
CA PRO A 729 5.40 -26.37 -11.02
C PRO A 729 4.84 -25.02 -10.53
N ILE A 730 4.55 -24.12 -11.47
CA ILE A 730 4.10 -22.74 -11.22
C ILE A 730 2.86 -22.67 -10.31
N GLU A 731 1.96 -23.66 -10.42
CA GLU A 731 0.75 -23.76 -9.58
C GLU A 731 1.08 -23.89 -8.09
N ILE A 732 2.06 -24.73 -7.74
CA ILE A 732 2.55 -24.90 -6.37
C ILE A 732 3.27 -23.63 -5.92
N THR A 733 4.09 -23.03 -6.79
CA THR A 733 4.81 -21.78 -6.48
C THR A 733 3.85 -20.65 -6.11
N LYS A 734 2.77 -20.50 -6.89
CA LYS A 734 1.71 -19.50 -6.62
C LYS A 734 0.96 -19.79 -5.32
N LEU A 735 0.70 -21.05 -5.01
CA LEU A 735 0.05 -21.45 -3.76
C LEU A 735 0.93 -21.14 -2.54
N LEU A 736 2.23 -21.44 -2.60
CA LEU A 736 3.20 -21.12 -1.54
C LEU A 736 3.33 -19.60 -1.31
N ASP A 737 3.32 -18.79 -2.37
CA ASP A 737 3.36 -17.33 -2.26
C ASP A 737 2.07 -16.77 -1.62
N ARG A 738 0.90 -17.34 -1.95
CA ARG A 738 -0.38 -16.95 -1.34
C ARG A 738 -0.45 -17.29 0.14
N SER A 739 0.11 -18.42 0.56
CA SER A 739 0.07 -18.91 1.94
C SER A 739 1.31 -18.54 2.78
N ALA A 740 2.15 -17.62 2.31
CA ALA A 740 3.41 -17.25 2.97
C ALA A 740 3.23 -16.84 4.45
N ASP A 741 2.18 -16.08 4.76
CA ASP A 741 1.88 -15.64 6.13
C ASP A 741 1.54 -16.83 7.04
N LEU A 742 0.74 -17.78 6.55
CA LEU A 742 0.37 -19.00 7.26
C LEU A 742 1.59 -19.89 7.55
N LEU A 743 2.46 -20.11 6.56
CA LEU A 743 3.68 -20.90 6.72
C LEU A 743 4.62 -20.30 7.77
N LYS A 744 4.72 -18.97 7.79
CA LYS A 744 5.48 -18.24 8.80
C LYS A 744 4.89 -18.41 10.21
N ALA A 745 3.57 -18.35 10.35
CA ALA A 745 2.91 -18.58 11.64
C ALA A 745 3.11 -20.02 12.14
N ILE A 746 2.95 -21.03 11.27
CA ILE A 746 3.23 -22.44 11.60
C ILE A 746 4.65 -22.59 12.12
N SER A 747 5.63 -22.01 11.41
CA SER A 747 7.02 -22.10 11.83
C SER A 747 7.29 -21.42 13.18
N GLN A 748 6.67 -20.29 13.46
CA GLN A 748 6.78 -19.61 14.76
C GLN A 748 6.15 -20.44 15.89
N HIS A 749 5.00 -21.06 15.64
CA HIS A 749 4.36 -21.98 16.60
C HIS A 749 5.25 -23.19 16.89
N ILE A 750 5.82 -23.81 15.86
CA ILE A 750 6.76 -24.94 16.01
C ILE A 750 7.97 -24.54 16.86
N LYS A 751 8.59 -23.39 16.57
CA LYS A 751 9.73 -22.87 17.37
C LYS A 751 9.36 -22.67 18.84
N THR A 752 8.18 -22.11 19.11
CA THR A 752 7.70 -21.87 20.48
C THR A 752 7.52 -23.18 21.26
N LEU A 753 6.97 -24.21 20.60
CA LEU A 753 6.83 -25.55 21.19
C LEU A 753 8.19 -26.20 21.48
N GLN A 754 9.18 -26.02 20.60
CA GLN A 754 10.54 -26.54 20.80
C GLN A 754 11.24 -25.89 22.01
N THR A 755 11.10 -24.57 22.19
CA THR A 755 11.71 -23.86 23.33
C THR A 755 11.15 -24.26 24.70
N LEU A 756 9.86 -24.59 24.79
CA LEU A 756 9.24 -25.04 26.05
C LEU A 756 9.80 -26.41 26.48
N SER A 757 9.98 -27.33 25.53
CA SER A 757 10.45 -28.69 25.78
C SER A 757 11.90 -28.78 26.31
N MET A 758 12.72 -27.75 26.09
CA MET A 758 14.12 -27.71 26.57
C MET A 758 14.23 -27.21 28.02
N ASN A 759 13.22 -26.50 28.53
CA ASN A 759 13.18 -25.98 29.89
C ASN A 759 12.55 -26.96 30.91
N ASP A 760 12.04 -28.10 30.46
CA ASP A 760 11.43 -29.16 31.27
C ASP A 760 12.47 -30.02 32.02
N LYS A 761 13.36 -29.38 32.78
CA LYS A 761 14.08 -29.99 33.92
C LYS A 761 13.57 -29.49 35.28
N LEU A 762 12.35 -28.95 35.32
CA LEU A 762 11.68 -28.49 36.54
C LEU A 762 10.31 -29.18 36.71
N ASP A 763 10.36 -30.49 36.95
CA ASP A 763 9.19 -31.40 37.08
C ASP A 763 8.20 -31.10 38.22
N ASN A 764 8.30 -29.98 38.95
CA ASN A 764 7.47 -29.73 40.14
C ASN A 764 6.50 -28.54 40.03
N LYS A 765 6.13 -28.10 38.82
CA LYS A 765 5.09 -27.07 38.61
C LYS A 765 3.91 -27.50 37.74
N MET A 766 3.79 -28.78 37.39
CA MET A 766 2.66 -29.26 36.59
C MET A 766 1.33 -29.26 37.37
N GLU A 767 1.31 -29.50 38.68
CA GLU A 767 0.05 -29.57 39.44
C GLU A 767 -0.68 -28.21 39.58
N GLY A 768 0.04 -27.09 39.54
CA GLY A 768 -0.56 -25.75 39.63
C GLY A 768 -1.20 -25.22 38.34
N LEU A 769 -0.97 -25.89 37.20
CA LEU A 769 -1.43 -25.45 35.88
C LEU A 769 -2.67 -26.20 35.37
N TYR A 770 -3.09 -27.29 36.04
CA TYR A 770 -4.30 -28.03 35.65
C TYR A 770 -5.62 -27.31 35.99
N LEU A 771 -5.57 -26.22 36.78
CA LEU A 771 -6.77 -25.47 37.19
C LEU A 771 -7.15 -24.32 36.24
N ASN A 772 -6.26 -23.90 35.33
CA ASN A 772 -6.47 -22.72 34.47
C ASN A 772 -6.49 -23.01 32.96
N GLY A 773 -7.07 -24.14 32.54
CA GLY A 773 -7.72 -24.29 31.22
C GLY A 773 -6.93 -23.95 29.95
N THR A 774 -5.61 -23.82 29.98
CA THR A 774 -4.79 -23.34 28.84
C THR A 774 -3.97 -24.48 28.26
N LYS A 775 -4.64 -25.37 27.52
CA LYS A 775 -3.92 -25.98 26.39
C LYS A 775 -3.60 -24.84 25.42
N HIS A 776 -2.33 -24.66 25.04
CA HIS A 776 -1.94 -23.94 23.83
C HIS A 776 -2.51 -24.68 22.61
N LYS A 777 -3.83 -24.66 22.43
CA LYS A 777 -4.47 -25.10 21.19
C LYS A 777 -4.16 -24.03 20.14
N LEU A 778 -3.66 -24.46 18.98
CA LEU A 778 -3.70 -23.65 17.77
C LEU A 778 -5.13 -23.14 17.58
N SER A 779 -5.30 -21.89 17.11
CA SER A 779 -6.65 -21.38 16.86
C SER A 779 -7.34 -22.28 15.83
N GLU A 780 -8.65 -22.46 16.00
CA GLU A 780 -9.41 -23.37 15.14
C GLU A 780 -9.31 -22.97 13.67
N ARG A 781 -9.28 -21.66 13.38
CA ARG A 781 -9.05 -21.14 12.03
C ARG A 781 -7.67 -21.47 11.47
N MET A 782 -6.63 -21.49 12.30
CA MET A 782 -5.29 -21.82 11.83
C MET A 782 -5.19 -23.30 11.45
N LEU A 783 -5.79 -24.19 12.25
CA LEU A 783 -5.86 -25.62 11.93
C LEU A 783 -6.62 -25.87 10.63
N LYS A 784 -7.75 -25.19 10.44
CA LYS A 784 -8.52 -25.23 9.20
C LYS A 784 -7.71 -24.76 8.01
N LEU A 785 -7.09 -23.59 8.09
CA LEU A 785 -6.27 -23.07 6.99
C LEU A 785 -5.10 -24.01 6.65
N ILE A 786 -4.58 -24.76 7.62
CA ILE A 786 -3.58 -25.81 7.40
C ILE A 786 -4.19 -27.01 6.66
N GLU A 787 -5.41 -27.41 6.99
CA GLU A 787 -6.17 -28.46 6.32
C GLU A 787 -6.51 -28.05 4.87
N THR A 788 -7.09 -26.87 4.65
CA THR A 788 -7.36 -26.32 3.31
C THR A 788 -6.08 -26.26 2.47
N PHE A 789 -4.99 -25.77 3.05
CA PHE A 789 -3.70 -25.74 2.36
C PHE A 789 -3.21 -27.15 1.98
N LYS A 790 -3.40 -28.15 2.85
CA LYS A 790 -3.06 -29.55 2.54
C LYS A 790 -3.93 -30.11 1.42
N GLU A 791 -5.23 -29.84 1.44
CA GLU A 791 -6.19 -30.28 0.43
C GLU A 791 -5.90 -29.66 -0.93
N ASP A 792 -5.68 -28.34 -0.98
CA ASP A 792 -5.29 -27.63 -2.20
C ASP A 792 -3.99 -28.20 -2.77
N LEU A 793 -2.99 -28.42 -1.91
CA LEU A 793 -1.70 -28.97 -2.30
C LEU A 793 -1.87 -30.42 -2.81
N GLN A 794 -2.71 -31.24 -2.17
CA GLN A 794 -3.03 -32.60 -2.65
C GLN A 794 -3.79 -32.58 -3.98
N SER A 795 -4.73 -31.65 -4.16
CA SER A 795 -5.50 -31.50 -5.39
C SER A 795 -4.57 -31.16 -6.56
N ILE A 796 -3.63 -30.23 -6.35
CA ILE A 796 -2.61 -29.85 -7.33
C ILE A 796 -1.68 -31.03 -7.58
N CYS A 797 -1.23 -31.74 -6.54
CA CYS A 797 -0.37 -32.91 -6.67
C CYS A 797 -1.03 -34.10 -7.36
N SER A 798 -2.35 -34.25 -7.27
CA SER A 798 -3.09 -35.30 -7.97
C SER A 798 -3.25 -35.02 -9.46
N LYS A 799 -3.33 -33.73 -9.84
CA LYS A 799 -3.32 -33.26 -11.24
C LYS A 799 -1.93 -33.38 -11.85
N LEU A 800 -0.89 -33.10 -11.06
CA LEU A 800 0.50 -33.27 -11.44
C LEU A 800 0.88 -34.76 -11.40
N GLY A 801 1.88 -35.15 -12.18
CA GLY A 801 2.25 -36.56 -12.40
C GLY A 801 2.59 -37.37 -11.13
N PRO A 802 2.91 -38.68 -11.28
CA PRO A 802 3.17 -39.58 -10.14
C PRO A 802 4.27 -39.12 -9.19
N ASP A 803 5.23 -38.34 -9.68
CA ASP A 803 6.37 -37.80 -8.93
C ASP A 803 6.00 -36.89 -7.75
N TRP A 804 4.81 -36.28 -7.75
CA TRP A 804 4.40 -35.29 -6.75
C TRP A 804 3.30 -35.79 -5.80
N LYS A 805 2.83 -37.03 -5.95
CA LYS A 805 1.65 -37.54 -5.22
C LYS A 805 1.79 -37.53 -3.70
N ASP A 806 2.98 -37.84 -3.16
CA ASP A 806 3.22 -37.96 -1.72
C ASP A 806 3.81 -36.68 -1.07
N LEU A 807 3.78 -35.55 -1.79
CA LEU A 807 4.50 -34.33 -1.44
C LEU A 807 4.25 -33.84 -0.01
N VAL A 808 2.98 -33.81 0.44
CA VAL A 808 2.59 -33.28 1.78
C VAL A 808 3.32 -33.97 2.92
N SER A 809 3.55 -35.28 2.81
CA SER A 809 4.22 -36.06 3.85
C SER A 809 5.74 -35.87 3.87
N GLN A 810 6.31 -35.36 2.78
CA GLN A 810 7.74 -35.25 2.55
C GLN A 810 8.29 -33.84 2.83
N ILE A 811 7.42 -32.84 3.07
CA ILE A 811 7.86 -31.46 3.32
C ILE A 811 8.58 -31.38 4.66
N TRP A 812 9.84 -30.94 4.64
CA TRP A 812 10.63 -30.63 5.84
C TRP A 812 10.64 -29.15 6.18
N SER A 813 10.78 -28.30 5.16
CA SER A 813 10.74 -26.86 5.34
C SER A 813 10.43 -26.17 4.02
N VAL A 814 9.94 -24.94 4.15
CA VAL A 814 9.66 -24.06 3.03
C VAL A 814 10.57 -22.84 3.17
N GLY A 815 11.12 -22.29 2.09
CA GLY A 815 12.16 -21.27 2.17
C GLY A 815 12.10 -20.22 1.07
N PRO A 816 12.82 -19.08 1.21
CA PRO A 816 13.69 -18.70 2.35
C PRO A 816 12.92 -18.19 3.59
N ARG A 817 13.56 -18.07 4.76
CA ARG A 817 12.96 -17.54 6.02
C ARG A 817 11.69 -18.25 6.53
N ASN A 818 11.54 -19.55 6.25
CA ASN A 818 10.36 -20.35 6.61
C ASN A 818 9.06 -19.93 5.90
N CYS A 819 9.15 -19.07 4.87
CA CYS A 819 8.03 -18.70 4.02
C CYS A 819 8.56 -18.33 2.63
N GLY A 820 8.20 -19.11 1.60
CA GLY A 820 8.60 -18.77 0.25
C GLY A 820 8.41 -19.89 -0.78
N PRO A 821 8.70 -19.60 -2.05
CA PRO A 821 8.41 -20.49 -3.16
C PRO A 821 9.43 -21.62 -3.38
N ASN A 822 10.17 -22.03 -2.34
CA ASN A 822 11.12 -23.15 -2.41
C ASN A 822 10.80 -24.21 -1.35
N MET A 823 11.04 -25.47 -1.66
CA MET A 823 10.70 -26.59 -0.79
C MET A 823 11.93 -27.45 -0.49
N LEU A 824 12.02 -27.91 0.76
CA LEU A 824 12.92 -28.99 1.16
C LEU A 824 12.09 -30.25 1.34
N LEU A 825 12.39 -31.26 0.53
CA LEU A 825 11.68 -32.54 0.49
C LEU A 825 12.57 -33.66 1.00
N ASN A 826 11.97 -34.55 1.78
CA ASN A 826 12.61 -35.72 2.30
C ASN A 826 12.14 -36.97 1.55
N HIS A 827 13.05 -37.57 0.78
CA HIS A 827 12.81 -38.83 0.08
C HIS A 827 13.52 -40.01 0.77
N THR A 828 14.14 -39.79 1.93
CA THR A 828 14.79 -40.88 2.66
C THR A 828 13.75 -41.86 3.19
N ALA A 829 13.90 -43.15 2.88
CA ALA A 829 12.99 -44.20 3.32
C ALA A 829 13.15 -44.52 4.82
N ASP A 830 14.31 -44.17 5.37
CA ASP A 830 14.80 -44.54 6.70
C ASP A 830 14.58 -43.47 7.77
N TYR A 831 14.19 -42.25 7.41
CA TYR A 831 13.93 -41.15 8.34
C TYR A 831 12.76 -40.33 7.85
N CYS A 832 11.73 -40.13 8.68
CA CYS A 832 10.55 -39.34 8.31
C CYS A 832 10.09 -38.53 9.52
N THR A 833 10.05 -37.21 9.36
CA THR A 833 9.50 -36.24 10.30
C THR A 833 8.31 -35.55 9.64
N LYS A 834 7.16 -35.55 10.31
CA LYS A 834 5.93 -34.96 9.76
C LYS A 834 5.86 -33.47 10.14
N TYR A 835 6.48 -32.59 9.34
CA TYR A 835 6.49 -31.14 9.56
C TYR A 835 5.08 -30.54 9.77
N LEU A 836 4.07 -31.09 9.08
CA LEU A 836 2.69 -30.59 9.07
C LEU A 836 1.72 -31.31 10.03
N HIS A 837 2.13 -32.34 10.77
CA HIS A 837 1.19 -33.14 11.58
C HIS A 837 1.15 -32.79 13.08
N HIS A 838 1.89 -31.78 13.55
CA HIS A 838 1.79 -31.25 14.92
C HIS A 838 1.91 -32.26 16.09
N GLU A 839 2.22 -33.53 15.82
CA GLU A 839 2.37 -34.57 16.82
C GLU A 839 3.84 -34.76 17.14
N LYS A 840 4.17 -34.74 18.44
CA LYS A 840 5.41 -35.28 18.97
C LYS A 840 5.34 -36.81 18.87
N GLU A 841 5.52 -37.39 17.68
CA GLU A 841 6.13 -38.72 17.64
C GLU A 841 7.61 -38.52 17.99
N ILE A 842 7.92 -38.66 19.29
CA ILE A 842 9.30 -38.81 19.76
C ILE A 842 9.85 -40.05 19.07
N ARG A 843 10.72 -39.86 18.08
CA ARG A 843 11.45 -40.96 17.43
C ARG A 843 12.89 -40.94 17.93
N GLU A 844 13.33 -42.12 18.37
CA GLU A 844 14.60 -42.45 19.04
C GLU A 844 15.87 -42.22 18.18
N ASP A 845 15.77 -41.44 17.09
CA ASP A 845 16.84 -41.27 16.11
C ASP A 845 17.77 -40.10 16.48
N PRO A 846 19.10 -40.32 16.62
CA PRO A 846 20.08 -39.26 16.92
C PRO A 846 20.16 -38.16 15.84
N ARG A 847 19.62 -38.41 14.63
CA ARG A 847 19.56 -37.42 13.56
C ARG A 847 18.63 -36.25 13.88
N PHE A 848 17.58 -36.44 14.68
CA PHE A 848 16.59 -35.41 14.99
C PHE A 848 17.21 -34.13 15.58
N GLU A 849 18.27 -34.26 16.39
CA GLU A 849 18.98 -33.11 16.98
C GLU A 849 19.60 -32.16 15.92
N TYR A 850 19.93 -32.70 14.74
CA TYR A 850 20.57 -31.94 13.66
C TYR A 850 19.59 -31.47 12.57
N GLU A 851 18.30 -31.79 12.68
CA GLU A 851 17.27 -31.38 11.70
C GLU A 851 17.21 -29.85 11.57
N GLY A 852 17.30 -29.13 12.70
CA GLY A 852 17.39 -27.66 12.70
C GLY A 852 18.61 -27.12 11.93
N SER A 853 19.72 -27.86 11.94
CA SER A 853 20.93 -27.51 11.17
C SER A 853 20.73 -27.69 9.66
N PHE A 854 20.00 -28.73 9.25
CA PHE A 854 19.60 -28.93 7.85
C PHE A 854 18.71 -27.80 7.35
N VAL A 855 17.67 -27.49 8.10
CA VAL A 855 16.70 -26.43 7.75
C VAL A 855 17.40 -25.07 7.68
N ASN A 856 18.32 -24.76 8.60
CA ASN A 856 19.11 -23.52 8.54
C ASN A 856 20.06 -23.48 7.34
N GLY A 857 20.72 -24.59 7.00
CA GLY A 857 21.57 -24.69 5.79
C GLY A 857 20.78 -24.46 4.50
N PHE A 858 19.59 -25.07 4.39
CA PHE A 858 18.67 -24.86 3.29
C PHE A 858 18.16 -23.42 3.19
N GLN A 859 17.80 -22.79 4.31
CA GLN A 859 17.37 -21.39 4.32
C GLN A 859 18.48 -20.44 3.84
N LEU A 860 19.74 -20.69 4.24
CA LEU A 860 20.89 -19.90 3.78
C LEU A 860 21.18 -20.10 2.29
N ALA A 861 21.00 -21.31 1.77
CA ALA A 861 21.20 -21.61 0.35
C ALA A 861 20.13 -20.95 -0.52
N THR A 862 18.86 -21.03 -0.11
CA THR A 862 17.72 -20.44 -0.86
C THR A 862 17.67 -18.93 -0.77
N LEU A 863 18.24 -18.33 0.28
CA LEU A 863 18.34 -16.87 0.43
C LEU A 863 19.38 -16.26 -0.52
N ALA A 864 20.47 -16.96 -0.82
CA ALA A 864 21.57 -16.47 -1.64
C ALA A 864 21.97 -17.52 -2.69
N GLY A 865 21.37 -17.39 -3.88
CA GLY A 865 21.57 -18.27 -5.03
C GLY A 865 22.97 -18.18 -5.67
N PRO A 866 23.40 -19.21 -6.42
CA PRO A 866 24.74 -19.30 -6.96
C PRO A 866 25.04 -18.37 -8.14
N LEU A 867 24.03 -17.81 -8.81
CA LEU A 867 24.24 -16.89 -9.92
C LEU A 867 24.66 -15.53 -9.40
N CYS A 868 23.82 -14.86 -8.62
CA CYS A 868 23.94 -13.45 -8.27
C CYS A 868 23.83 -13.20 -6.77
N ASP A 869 23.90 -14.22 -5.91
CA ASP A 869 23.49 -14.15 -4.49
C ASP A 869 22.11 -13.51 -4.34
N GLU A 870 21.19 -13.75 -5.28
CA GLU A 870 19.78 -13.37 -5.14
C GLU A 870 18.95 -14.59 -4.70
N PRO A 871 17.79 -14.40 -4.06
CA PRO A 871 17.04 -15.53 -3.57
C PRO A 871 16.51 -16.41 -4.70
N MET A 872 16.59 -17.72 -4.48
CA MET A 872 16.03 -18.72 -5.38
C MET A 872 14.50 -18.69 -5.33
N MET A 873 13.85 -19.10 -6.40
CA MET A 873 12.39 -19.27 -6.44
C MET A 873 12.04 -20.42 -7.38
N GLY A 874 11.04 -21.22 -7.00
CA GLY A 874 10.57 -22.34 -7.81
C GLY A 874 11.49 -23.56 -7.78
N VAL A 875 12.25 -23.77 -6.70
CA VAL A 875 13.18 -24.90 -6.59
C VAL A 875 12.83 -25.81 -5.41
N ALA A 876 12.72 -27.11 -5.70
CA ALA A 876 12.60 -28.17 -4.71
C ALA A 876 13.94 -28.89 -4.53
N PHE A 877 14.43 -28.94 -3.30
CA PHE A 877 15.60 -29.72 -2.94
C PHE A 877 15.15 -31.02 -2.29
N CYS A 878 15.42 -32.15 -2.96
CA CYS A 878 15.09 -33.49 -2.48
C CYS A 878 16.33 -34.11 -1.82
N ILE A 879 16.17 -34.56 -0.58
CA ILE A 879 17.20 -35.31 0.14
C ILE A 879 16.96 -36.79 -0.09
N GLU A 880 17.87 -37.42 -0.81
CA GLU A 880 17.79 -38.83 -1.20
C GLU A 880 18.45 -39.74 -0.16
N GLN A 881 19.45 -39.23 0.58
CA GLN A 881 20.16 -40.00 1.60
C GLN A 881 20.80 -39.10 2.65
N TRP A 882 20.64 -39.43 3.93
CA TRP A 882 21.36 -38.80 5.04
C TRP A 882 21.86 -39.84 6.04
N THR A 883 23.18 -39.93 6.16
CA THR A 883 23.86 -40.84 7.10
C THR A 883 24.70 -40.07 8.11
N LEU A 884 24.73 -40.57 9.35
CA LEU A 884 25.52 -40.03 10.45
C LEU A 884 26.36 -41.15 11.07
N GLU A 885 27.68 -41.05 10.96
CA GLU A 885 28.64 -41.98 11.59
C GLU A 885 29.01 -41.43 12.98
N LYS A 886 28.59 -42.10 14.05
CA LYS A 886 29.02 -41.76 15.41
C LYS A 886 30.45 -42.24 15.66
N SER A 887 31.34 -41.34 16.06
CA SER A 887 32.57 -41.71 16.80
C SER A 887 32.22 -41.90 18.27
N PHE A 888 32.60 -43.04 18.84
CA PHE A 888 32.25 -43.55 20.19
C PHE A 888 32.83 -42.76 21.40
N SER A 889 33.05 -41.44 21.31
CA SER A 889 33.84 -40.74 22.34
C SER A 889 33.45 -39.30 22.67
N ASP A 890 32.15 -38.95 22.77
CA ASP A 890 31.75 -37.68 23.39
C ASP A 890 30.46 -37.85 24.21
N ASP A 891 30.64 -38.17 25.50
CA ASP A 891 29.60 -38.30 26.54
C ASP A 891 29.25 -36.94 27.19
N VAL A 892 29.23 -35.84 26.44
CA VAL A 892 28.79 -34.55 26.98
C VAL A 892 27.79 -33.89 26.05
N SER A 893 26.58 -33.72 26.59
CA SER A 893 25.43 -33.02 26.02
C SER A 893 25.73 -31.54 25.69
N GLN A 894 26.51 -31.28 24.64
CA GLN A 894 26.58 -29.97 24.01
C GLN A 894 25.68 -30.00 22.78
N THR A 895 24.45 -29.53 22.95
CA THR A 895 23.41 -29.35 21.91
C THR A 895 23.84 -28.43 20.76
N PHE A 896 25.04 -27.83 20.84
CA PHE A 896 25.68 -26.97 19.86
C PHE A 896 27.16 -27.33 19.68
N GLY A 897 27.46 -28.53 19.19
CA GLY A 897 28.84 -28.93 18.84
C GLY A 897 29.29 -28.39 17.46
N PRO A 898 30.59 -28.49 17.10
CA PRO A 898 31.13 -28.12 15.78
C PRO A 898 30.43 -28.81 14.60
N LEU A 899 29.83 -29.97 14.84
CA LEU A 899 29.14 -30.77 13.83
C LEU A 899 27.87 -30.08 13.28
N SER A 900 27.11 -29.35 14.11
CA SER A 900 25.90 -28.65 13.65
C SER A 900 26.25 -27.57 12.62
N GLY A 901 27.27 -26.77 12.89
CA GLY A 901 27.79 -25.77 11.95
C GLY A 901 28.37 -26.38 10.67
N GLN A 902 29.04 -27.53 10.77
CA GLN A 902 29.54 -28.25 9.59
C GLN A 902 28.42 -28.81 8.72
N ILE A 903 27.34 -29.33 9.31
CA ILE A 903 26.15 -29.78 8.59
C ILE A 903 25.49 -28.60 7.87
N VAL A 904 25.33 -27.45 8.54
CA VAL A 904 24.79 -26.22 7.91
C VAL A 904 25.60 -25.85 6.66
N SER A 905 26.94 -25.84 6.77
CA SER A 905 27.83 -25.52 5.65
C SER A 905 27.75 -26.55 4.52
N ALA A 906 27.73 -27.85 4.86
CA ALA A 906 27.66 -28.94 3.89
C ALA A 906 26.33 -28.93 3.11
N VAL A 907 25.21 -28.72 3.80
CA VAL A 907 23.88 -28.57 3.16
C VAL A 907 23.84 -27.33 2.27
N LYS A 908 24.36 -26.20 2.75
CA LYS A 908 24.41 -24.96 1.96
C LYS A 908 25.19 -25.15 0.65
N GLU A 909 26.39 -25.72 0.74
CA GLU A 909 27.21 -26.02 -0.44
C GLU A 909 26.55 -27.06 -1.35
N GLY A 910 25.84 -28.03 -0.77
CA GLY A 910 25.13 -29.06 -1.53
C GLY A 910 23.94 -28.58 -2.30
N CYS A 911 23.12 -27.73 -1.72
CA CYS A 911 22.06 -27.05 -2.45
C CYS A 911 22.65 -26.19 -3.58
N ARG A 912 23.74 -25.44 -3.33
CA ARG A 912 24.39 -24.62 -4.37
C ARG A 912 24.92 -25.45 -5.53
N LYS A 913 25.64 -26.54 -5.26
CA LYS A 913 26.12 -27.44 -6.32
C LYS A 913 24.95 -28.10 -7.05
N ALA A 914 23.91 -28.54 -6.35
CA ALA A 914 22.77 -29.23 -6.96
C ALA A 914 22.02 -28.30 -7.92
N PHE A 915 21.93 -27.03 -7.58
CA PHE A 915 21.40 -25.99 -8.45
C PHE A 915 22.29 -25.76 -9.68
N GLN A 916 23.62 -25.68 -9.52
CA GLN A 916 24.55 -25.40 -10.62
C GLN A 916 24.63 -26.49 -11.68
N VAL A 917 24.35 -27.75 -11.33
CA VAL A 917 24.35 -28.86 -12.31
C VAL A 917 23.09 -28.84 -13.19
N GLN A 918 22.00 -28.24 -12.71
CA GLN A 918 20.78 -28.05 -13.48
C GLN A 918 20.91 -26.83 -14.41
N PRO A 919 20.13 -26.76 -15.51
CA PRO A 919 20.15 -25.59 -16.37
C PRO A 919 19.53 -24.39 -15.64
N GLN A 920 20.37 -23.41 -15.38
CA GLN A 920 20.09 -22.25 -14.54
C GLN A 920 19.45 -21.14 -15.38
N ARG A 921 18.43 -20.46 -14.83
CA ARG A 921 17.83 -19.27 -15.46
C ARG A 921 17.63 -18.16 -14.44
N LEU A 922 17.69 -16.93 -14.93
CA LEU A 922 17.28 -15.75 -14.18
C LEU A 922 15.79 -15.52 -14.39
N MET A 923 15.10 -15.09 -13.33
CA MET A 923 13.73 -14.60 -13.40
C MET A 923 13.72 -13.10 -13.22
N ALA A 924 13.11 -12.41 -14.18
CA ALA A 924 12.89 -10.98 -14.15
C ALA A 924 11.55 -10.66 -13.46
N ALA A 925 11.50 -9.56 -12.73
CA ALA A 925 10.24 -8.96 -12.35
C ALA A 925 9.57 -8.39 -13.61
N MET A 926 8.26 -8.61 -13.75
CA MET A 926 7.46 -8.10 -14.87
C MET A 926 6.42 -7.08 -14.37
N TYR A 927 6.36 -5.95 -15.05
CA TYR A 927 5.25 -5.00 -14.95
C TYR A 927 4.16 -5.34 -15.94
N SER A 928 2.92 -5.41 -15.45
CA SER A 928 1.74 -5.26 -16.28
C SER A 928 1.57 -3.77 -16.59
N CYS A 929 1.64 -3.45 -17.88
CA CYS A 929 1.48 -2.13 -18.44
C CYS A 929 0.08 -2.01 -19.04
N ASP A 930 -0.77 -1.22 -18.41
CA ASP A 930 -2.05 -0.82 -18.98
C ASP A 930 -1.89 0.55 -19.64
N ILE A 931 -2.11 0.61 -20.95
CA ILE A 931 -1.80 1.78 -21.76
C ILE A 931 -3.03 2.16 -22.57
N ALA A 932 -3.56 3.37 -22.34
CA ALA A 932 -4.61 3.96 -23.16
C ALA A 932 -3.97 4.74 -24.31
N VAL A 933 -4.28 4.39 -25.55
CA VAL A 933 -3.66 4.95 -26.77
C VAL A 933 -4.67 5.09 -27.89
N ASP A 934 -4.61 6.20 -28.61
CA ASP A 934 -5.39 6.37 -29.84
C ASP A 934 -4.91 5.46 -30.99
N GLN A 935 -5.83 5.09 -31.87
CA GLN A 935 -5.52 4.25 -33.03
C GLN A 935 -4.31 4.72 -33.86
N LYS A 936 -4.12 6.04 -33.97
CA LYS A 936 -3.04 6.66 -34.78
C LYS A 936 -1.64 6.36 -34.25
N VAL A 937 -1.49 6.15 -32.94
CA VAL A 937 -0.19 6.01 -32.25
C VAL A 937 0.12 4.57 -31.84
N LEU A 938 -0.81 3.64 -32.07
CA LEU A 938 -0.68 2.22 -31.71
C LEU A 938 0.57 1.54 -32.31
N GLY A 939 0.93 1.84 -33.55
CA GLY A 939 2.13 1.28 -34.18
C GLY A 939 3.43 1.72 -33.50
N LYS A 940 3.50 2.98 -33.03
CA LYS A 940 4.65 3.50 -32.28
C LYS A 940 4.75 2.85 -30.90
N LEU A 941 3.61 2.57 -30.27
CA LEU A 941 3.55 1.87 -29.00
C LEU A 941 4.18 0.47 -29.11
N TYR A 942 3.74 -0.34 -30.07
CA TYR A 942 4.27 -1.69 -30.26
C TYR A 942 5.76 -1.69 -30.58
N ALA A 943 6.23 -0.71 -31.37
CA ALA A 943 7.66 -0.55 -31.64
C ALA A 943 8.48 -0.16 -30.39
N ALA A 944 7.92 0.62 -29.47
CA ALA A 944 8.56 0.97 -28.20
C ALA A 944 8.61 -0.23 -27.24
N LEU A 945 7.50 -0.98 -27.12
CA LEU A 945 7.43 -2.20 -26.32
C LEU A 945 8.40 -3.27 -26.83
N GLY A 946 8.42 -3.54 -28.14
CA GLY A 946 9.27 -4.57 -28.74
C GLY A 946 10.77 -4.31 -28.53
N ARG A 947 11.21 -3.04 -28.61
CA ARG A 947 12.63 -2.67 -28.33
C ARG A 947 13.07 -3.07 -26.92
N ARG A 948 12.18 -2.93 -25.94
CA ARG A 948 12.41 -3.22 -24.52
C ARG A 948 12.00 -4.64 -24.11
N GLY A 949 11.72 -5.52 -25.07
CA GLY A 949 11.33 -6.91 -24.80
C GLY A 949 9.95 -7.07 -24.17
N GLY A 950 9.07 -6.08 -24.34
CA GLY A 950 7.69 -6.16 -23.88
C GLY A 950 6.83 -7.04 -24.78
N ARG A 951 5.88 -7.77 -24.16
CA ARG A 951 4.92 -8.65 -24.85
C ARG A 951 3.50 -8.15 -24.64
N VAL A 952 2.74 -8.02 -25.71
CA VAL A 952 1.32 -7.62 -25.63
C VAL A 952 0.49 -8.84 -25.24
N VAL A 953 -0.35 -8.69 -24.22
CA VAL A 953 -1.27 -9.74 -23.74
C VAL A 953 -2.63 -9.61 -24.40
N GLY A 954 -3.15 -8.38 -24.52
CA GLY A 954 -4.45 -8.09 -25.10
C GLY A 954 -4.59 -6.63 -25.52
N SER A 955 -5.53 -6.37 -26.43
CA SER A 955 -5.87 -5.03 -26.89
C SER A 955 -7.37 -4.91 -27.11
N ASP A 956 -8.02 -4.04 -26.34
CA ASP A 956 -9.46 -3.84 -26.37
C ASP A 956 -9.81 -2.40 -26.77
N LEU A 957 -10.90 -2.22 -27.53
CA LEU A 957 -11.45 -0.90 -27.82
C LEU A 957 -12.28 -0.43 -26.62
N GLN A 958 -12.06 0.80 -26.14
CA GLN A 958 -12.90 1.36 -25.08
C GLN A 958 -14.26 1.79 -25.64
N SER A 959 -15.35 1.29 -25.03
CA SER A 959 -16.71 1.69 -25.38
C SER A 959 -16.92 3.19 -25.21
N GLY A 960 -17.37 3.89 -26.25
CA GLY A 960 -17.66 5.32 -26.21
C GLY A 960 -16.50 6.25 -26.55
N SER A 961 -15.26 5.75 -26.67
CA SER A 961 -14.09 6.54 -27.10
C SER A 961 -13.38 5.93 -28.31
N ALA A 962 -12.58 6.74 -29.02
CA ALA A 962 -11.75 6.27 -30.15
C ALA A 962 -10.41 5.66 -29.69
N SER A 963 -10.24 5.44 -28.38
CA SER A 963 -9.00 4.99 -27.78
C SER A 963 -9.00 3.49 -27.53
N PHE A 964 -7.83 2.88 -27.64
CA PHE A 964 -7.57 1.48 -27.35
C PHE A 964 -6.90 1.35 -25.99
N ARG A 965 -7.32 0.34 -25.23
CA ARG A 965 -6.63 -0.11 -24.03
C ARG A 965 -5.75 -1.30 -24.40
N VAL A 966 -4.45 -1.13 -24.32
CA VAL A 966 -3.45 -2.18 -24.57
C VAL A 966 -2.91 -2.67 -23.23
N GLN A 967 -3.01 -3.97 -22.99
CA GLN A 967 -2.38 -4.64 -21.86
C GLN A 967 -1.11 -5.34 -22.33
N ALA A 968 0.03 -4.99 -21.74
CA ALA A 968 1.33 -5.57 -22.09
C ALA A 968 2.15 -5.93 -20.85
N LEU A 969 3.04 -6.91 -20.96
CA LEU A 969 4.04 -7.24 -19.94
C LEU A 969 5.38 -6.63 -20.35
N LEU A 970 6.07 -5.99 -19.41
CA LEU A 970 7.37 -5.36 -19.62
C LEU A 970 8.32 -5.73 -18.48
N PRO A 971 9.56 -6.16 -18.73
CA PRO A 971 10.54 -6.39 -17.68
C PRO A 971 10.83 -5.10 -16.91
N VAL A 972 10.83 -5.16 -15.58
CA VAL A 972 11.07 -3.98 -14.71
C VAL A 972 12.47 -3.38 -14.95
N ALA A 973 13.45 -4.23 -15.24
CA ALA A 973 14.80 -3.77 -15.56
C ALA A 973 14.85 -2.90 -16.84
N GLU A 974 13.89 -3.07 -17.74
CA GLU A 974 13.77 -2.34 -19.01
C GLU A 974 12.67 -1.28 -18.96
N SER A 975 11.99 -1.06 -17.82
CA SER A 975 10.92 -0.06 -17.73
C SER A 975 11.41 1.36 -17.44
N PHE A 976 12.68 1.54 -17.07
CA PHE A 976 13.23 2.85 -16.72
C PHE A 976 13.10 3.85 -17.87
N LYS A 977 12.55 5.04 -17.60
CA LYS A 977 12.27 6.09 -18.59
C LYS A 977 11.33 5.67 -19.73
N PHE A 978 10.67 4.51 -19.62
CA PHE A 978 9.73 4.04 -20.65
C PHE A 978 8.54 4.99 -20.78
N ALA A 979 7.99 5.47 -19.66
CA ALA A 979 6.90 6.43 -19.66
C ALA A 979 7.27 7.74 -20.37
N LEU A 980 8.49 8.25 -20.16
CA LEU A 980 8.99 9.45 -20.80
C LEU A 980 9.22 9.24 -22.31
N GLU A 981 9.84 8.12 -22.68
CA GLU A 981 10.07 7.74 -24.08
C GLU A 981 8.73 7.65 -24.83
N LEU A 982 7.76 6.95 -24.24
CA LEU A 982 6.45 6.73 -24.83
C LEU A 982 5.67 8.04 -24.97
N ARG A 983 5.67 8.90 -23.93
CA ARG A 983 5.09 10.25 -24.02
C ARG A 983 5.76 11.08 -25.11
N THR A 984 7.08 11.01 -25.25
CA THR A 984 7.81 11.78 -26.27
C THR A 984 7.45 11.31 -27.68
N HIS A 985 7.45 10.00 -27.94
CA HIS A 985 7.13 9.44 -29.25
C HIS A 985 5.66 9.60 -29.66
N THR A 986 4.76 9.63 -28.68
CA THR A 986 3.31 9.79 -28.89
C THR A 986 2.84 11.23 -28.71
N SER A 987 3.75 12.19 -28.43
CA SER A 987 3.40 13.59 -28.14
C SER A 987 2.41 13.74 -26.98
N GLY A 988 2.50 12.84 -26.00
CA GLY A 988 1.65 12.81 -24.81
C GLY A 988 0.31 12.09 -24.96
N LEU A 989 -0.01 11.56 -26.15
CA LEU A 989 -1.27 10.86 -26.42
C LEU A 989 -1.35 9.45 -25.81
N ALA A 990 -0.26 8.98 -25.21
CA ALA A 990 -0.24 7.71 -24.51
C ALA A 990 0.55 7.83 -23.21
N ALA A 991 -0.05 7.33 -22.13
CA ALA A 991 0.53 7.30 -20.80
C ALA A 991 0.46 5.86 -20.27
N PRO A 992 1.60 5.20 -20.03
CA PRO A 992 1.60 3.85 -19.51
C PRO A 992 1.43 3.86 -18.00
N GLN A 993 0.62 2.93 -17.48
CA GLN A 993 0.53 2.65 -16.06
C GLN A 993 1.16 1.29 -15.80
N MET A 994 2.17 1.26 -14.94
CA MET A 994 2.96 0.06 -14.68
C MET A 994 2.65 -0.44 -13.26
N LEU A 995 2.16 -1.67 -13.17
CA LEU A 995 1.91 -2.37 -11.91
C LEU A 995 2.75 -3.64 -11.87
N PHE A 996 3.37 -3.95 -10.73
CA PHE A 996 4.01 -5.25 -10.55
C PHE A 996 3.00 -6.38 -10.72
N SER A 997 3.34 -7.35 -11.57
CA SER A 997 2.48 -8.50 -11.86
C SER A 997 3.02 -9.78 -11.22
N HIS A 998 4.20 -10.24 -11.68
CA HIS A 998 4.81 -11.49 -11.23
C HIS A 998 6.28 -11.57 -11.65
N TRP A 999 6.94 -12.67 -11.26
CA TRP A 999 8.27 -13.04 -11.72
C TRP A 999 8.16 -13.99 -12.91
N GLU A 1000 8.86 -13.70 -14.01
CA GLU A 1000 8.86 -14.51 -15.22
C GLU A 1000 10.28 -14.98 -15.54
N VAL A 1001 10.41 -16.22 -15.99
CA VAL A 1001 11.70 -16.81 -16.40
C VAL A 1001 12.17 -16.15 -17.68
N ILE A 1002 13.39 -15.64 -17.69
CA ILE A 1002 14.03 -15.19 -18.93
C ILE A 1002 14.48 -16.44 -19.68
N ASP A 1003 13.87 -16.69 -20.85
CA ASP A 1003 14.17 -17.85 -21.69
C ASP A 1003 15.47 -17.66 -22.50
N ILE A 1004 16.53 -17.19 -21.83
CA ILE A 1004 17.86 -16.99 -22.37
C ILE A 1004 18.84 -17.51 -21.33
N ASP A 1005 19.72 -18.42 -21.73
CA ASP A 1005 20.74 -18.95 -20.83
C ASP A 1005 21.83 -17.89 -20.59
N PRO A 1006 22.11 -17.50 -19.33
CA PRO A 1006 23.13 -16.49 -19.01
C PRO A 1006 24.57 -16.94 -19.32
N PHE A 1007 24.83 -18.25 -19.42
CA PHE A 1007 26.16 -18.80 -19.70
C PHE A 1007 26.32 -19.33 -21.13
N TRP A 1008 25.31 -19.15 -21.99
CA TRP A 1008 25.40 -19.61 -23.38
C TRP A 1008 26.62 -19.02 -24.07
N ARG A 1009 27.43 -19.90 -24.65
CA ARG A 1009 28.53 -19.59 -25.56
C ARG A 1009 28.41 -20.57 -26.72
N PRO A 1010 28.65 -20.14 -27.97
CA PRO A 1010 28.71 -21.08 -29.08
C PRO A 1010 29.84 -22.08 -28.80
N CYS A 1011 29.48 -23.36 -28.70
CA CYS A 1011 30.42 -24.44 -28.35
C CYS A 1011 30.90 -25.18 -29.60
N THR A 1012 30.15 -25.14 -30.70
CA THR A 1012 30.46 -25.84 -31.94
C THR A 1012 30.87 -24.87 -33.07
N GLU A 1013 31.74 -25.33 -33.96
CA GLU A 1013 32.13 -24.57 -35.15
C GLU A 1013 30.94 -24.32 -36.09
N GLU A 1014 29.95 -25.22 -36.08
CA GLU A 1014 28.70 -25.08 -36.83
C GLU A 1014 27.80 -23.98 -36.25
N GLU A 1015 27.64 -23.90 -34.93
CA GLU A 1015 26.98 -22.75 -34.28
C GLU A 1015 27.72 -21.45 -34.59
N TYR A 1016 29.05 -21.48 -34.57
CA TYR A 1016 29.85 -20.30 -34.91
C TYR A 1016 29.65 -19.86 -36.37
N LEU A 1017 29.56 -20.82 -37.31
CA LEU A 1017 29.30 -20.58 -38.73
C LEU A 1017 27.86 -20.10 -39.00
N HIS A 1018 26.89 -20.67 -38.28
CA HIS A 1018 25.47 -20.42 -38.52
C HIS A 1018 25.04 -19.02 -38.04
N TRP A 1019 25.67 -18.53 -36.98
CA TRP A 1019 25.39 -17.22 -36.40
C TRP A 1019 26.34 -16.10 -36.91
N GLY A 1020 27.55 -16.44 -37.39
CA GLY A 1020 28.50 -15.53 -38.06
C GLY A 1020 28.81 -14.23 -37.29
N GLU A 1021 29.44 -13.25 -37.95
CA GLU A 1021 29.72 -11.89 -37.42
C GLU A 1021 28.46 -11.10 -37.00
N LYS A 1022 27.25 -11.67 -37.12
CA LYS A 1022 25.96 -11.07 -36.72
C LYS A 1022 25.55 -11.34 -35.27
N TYR A 1023 26.38 -12.03 -34.48
CA TYR A 1023 26.16 -12.15 -33.03
C TYR A 1023 26.63 -10.88 -32.28
N ASP A 1024 26.16 -9.71 -32.71
CA ASP A 1024 26.36 -8.42 -32.03
C ASP A 1024 25.36 -8.21 -30.87
N GLY A 1025 24.41 -9.12 -30.70
CA GLY A 1025 23.45 -9.08 -29.60
C GLY A 1025 24.10 -9.43 -28.27
N VAL A 1026 24.29 -8.44 -27.39
CA VAL A 1026 24.66 -8.69 -25.99
C VAL A 1026 23.61 -9.61 -25.37
N ASN A 1027 24.02 -10.80 -24.90
CA ASN A 1027 23.15 -11.69 -24.14
C ASN A 1027 22.60 -10.93 -22.93
N ARG A 1028 21.30 -10.61 -22.97
CA ARG A 1028 20.64 -9.77 -21.95
C ARG A 1028 20.67 -10.43 -20.57
N ALA A 1029 20.45 -11.75 -20.50
CA ALA A 1029 20.51 -12.49 -19.24
C ALA A 1029 21.91 -12.42 -18.63
N LYS A 1030 22.95 -12.53 -19.46
CA LYS A 1030 24.34 -12.34 -19.02
C LYS A 1030 24.62 -10.91 -18.57
N ALA A 1031 24.12 -9.91 -19.29
CA ALA A 1031 24.29 -8.50 -18.93
C ALA A 1031 23.63 -8.17 -17.58
N TYR A 1032 22.45 -8.70 -17.31
CA TYR A 1032 21.78 -8.59 -16.01
C TYR A 1032 22.55 -9.31 -14.90
N MET A 1033 23.06 -10.51 -15.18
CA MET A 1033 23.90 -11.25 -14.22
C MET A 1033 25.16 -10.46 -13.86
N ASP A 1034 25.89 -9.99 -14.87
CA ASP A 1034 27.16 -9.28 -14.70
C ASP A 1034 26.97 -7.93 -13.99
N SER A 1035 25.87 -7.22 -14.24
CA SER A 1035 25.57 -5.95 -13.57
C SER A 1035 25.29 -6.13 -12.08
N VAL A 1036 24.54 -7.16 -11.70
CA VAL A 1036 24.26 -7.50 -10.30
C VAL A 1036 25.52 -8.02 -9.61
N ARG A 1037 26.27 -8.91 -10.27
CA ARG A 1037 27.54 -9.46 -9.74
C ARG A 1037 28.56 -8.35 -9.47
N ALA A 1038 28.77 -7.46 -10.43
CA ALA A 1038 29.70 -6.35 -10.28
C ALA A 1038 29.35 -5.47 -9.08
N ARG A 1039 28.06 -5.19 -8.85
CA ARG A 1039 27.62 -4.37 -7.71
C ARG A 1039 27.81 -5.09 -6.38
N LYS A 1040 27.55 -6.40 -6.32
CA LYS A 1040 27.79 -7.19 -5.10
C LYS A 1040 29.28 -7.50 -4.84
N GLY A 1041 30.18 -7.04 -5.72
CA GLY A 1041 31.60 -7.37 -5.64
C GLY A 1041 31.91 -8.84 -5.95
N LEU A 1042 30.98 -9.54 -6.61
CA LEU A 1042 31.16 -10.93 -7.04
C LEU A 1042 32.03 -10.99 -8.30
N ALA A 1043 32.74 -12.10 -8.48
CA ALA A 1043 33.60 -12.30 -9.65
C ALA A 1043 32.77 -12.28 -10.95
N THR A 1044 33.13 -11.36 -11.85
CA THR A 1044 32.60 -11.30 -13.22
C THR A 1044 33.61 -11.90 -14.20
N ASP A 1045 33.13 -12.50 -15.30
CA ASP A 1045 33.96 -13.06 -16.38
C ASP A 1045 34.83 -12.01 -17.11
N LYS A 1046 34.63 -10.71 -16.85
CA LYS A 1046 35.49 -9.65 -17.38
C LYS A 1046 36.90 -9.85 -16.85
N GLN A 1047 37.81 -10.27 -17.72
CA GLN A 1047 39.24 -10.31 -17.43
C GLN A 1047 39.71 -8.90 -17.05
N LEU A 1048 39.84 -8.64 -15.75
CA LEU A 1048 40.64 -7.53 -15.23
C LEU A 1048 42.08 -7.83 -15.66
N VAL A 1049 42.50 -7.18 -16.75
CA VAL A 1049 43.85 -7.16 -17.33
C VAL A 1049 44.82 -8.09 -16.61
N GLN A 1050 44.96 -9.32 -17.11
CA GLN A 1050 46.10 -10.15 -16.73
C GLN A 1050 47.35 -9.33 -17.05
N HIS A 1051 48.20 -9.15 -16.04
CA HIS A 1051 49.53 -8.62 -16.21
C HIS A 1051 50.13 -9.16 -17.51
N ALA A 1052 50.65 -8.27 -18.36
CA ALA A 1052 51.40 -8.62 -19.56
C ALA A 1052 52.74 -9.25 -19.16
N GLU A 1053 52.70 -10.42 -18.51
CA GLU A 1053 53.87 -11.27 -18.37
C GLU A 1053 54.10 -11.96 -19.71
N LYS A 1054 55.16 -11.49 -20.37
CA LYS A 1054 55.70 -11.91 -21.67
C LYS A 1054 55.40 -13.38 -22.00
N GLN A 1055 54.59 -13.57 -23.05
CA GLN A 1055 54.24 -14.84 -23.74
C GLN A 1055 55.44 -15.61 -24.36
N ARG A 1056 56.63 -15.61 -23.77
CA ARG A 1056 57.82 -16.27 -24.36
C ARG A 1056 58.18 -17.64 -23.76
N THR A 1057 57.49 -18.13 -22.73
CA THR A 1057 57.89 -19.37 -22.02
C THR A 1057 56.94 -20.56 -22.15
N LEU A 1058 55.77 -20.42 -22.79
CA LEU A 1058 54.76 -21.51 -22.86
C LEU A 1058 54.88 -22.44 -24.08
N SER A 1059 55.86 -22.25 -24.96
CA SER A 1059 56.05 -23.10 -26.16
C SER A 1059 57.32 -23.96 -26.10
N LYS A 1060 57.55 -24.67 -25.00
CA LYS A 1060 58.46 -25.83 -24.97
C LYS A 1060 57.84 -26.91 -24.08
N ASN A 1061 57.33 -27.95 -24.73
CA ASN A 1061 56.75 -29.19 -24.18
C ASN A 1061 55.23 -29.17 -23.97
N LYS A 1062 54.50 -29.18 -25.10
CA LYS A 1062 53.26 -29.95 -25.23
C LYS A 1062 53.43 -30.92 -26.40
#